data_AF-A0A835Y4F5-F1
#
_entry.id   AF-A0A835Y4F5-F1
#
_cell.length_a   1.000
_cell.length_b   1.000
_cell.length_c   1.000
_cell.angle_alpha   90.00
_cell.angle_beta   90.00
_cell.angle_gamma   90.00
#
_symmetry.space_group_name_H-M   'P 1'
#
loop_
_entity.id
_entity.type
_entity.pdbx_description
1 polymer ?
#
loop_
_entity_poly.entity_id
_entity_poly.type
_entity_poly.pdbx_seq_one_letter_code
_entity_poly.pdbx_strand_id
1 'polypeptide(L)'
;MAPRDGRDGEAPVLCAYHFSYIDRPRRDTAWGLAYSLLILTTIGWAGVSLALRPDLLAILSSPAYLNDPDHCPMALSPVIPGGWRAWATHGLASAREALMPAPRHPHSLDSASLAADVGLTSGLGGAASGLSGPGDGRVPRAFVDYGGPLLLLSLGAALAVAGLFVGALRVSPRAFVWLACVLQVGAPLASALVASKAGNPTLALILLLLAAAVAVSLYVAREALGLVGRLLGLAAAALRDNPLLPLAVASLQAILAAACTVLLAACAIVSAAGDVVPNPLRAGGPRCATPAGDPVTCCALAPSESLPAYLPAACCALAWTVLLVFELKVYVVSGVVAQWYFSPSGHLSGGGAGSGLSMGMGSGMGMGMGMGMGMGGEASAPLLGLGGGGGYYSSGRALCASLGHALGPSFGSLCAASAVLGATAYARAVVNRLLARSRHEAVLRAALPGRGQGCGCWLAALGAALSCCCWCCVAALEQLTKFATVQMAMSGQSFFAASRSVVALLRRNLMDAYNMWWYVPVVLGSGAAAFAAAWGYAAYWLALTCWAPFTHAAPLGPGAAAVLGSLAGGAAALVLGFVVSVLANAADALFVCFVLDRDSGAVTWYDLHACMAALPCCAAARAAAEAHAAQGYAQDPLLGGPGYGSAPAPFYYVPPSPPHYPPVPPVLPPPQLGSPVGYATAAPPRPQPGYGGGYSLWGWLRSPGGSTGGLFGMPVGGRGYRGDRPQYPPPAVLSPPYSDQPFSLRQPSGPGGGLS
;
A
#
# COMPACT_ATOMS: atom_id res chain seq x y z
N MET A 1 10.43 20.93 52.44
CA MET A 1 11.23 19.84 51.82
C MET A 1 10.24 18.77 51.39
N ALA A 2 9.88 18.75 50.10
CA ALA A 2 8.91 17.82 49.52
C ALA A 2 9.64 16.58 48.97
N PRO A 3 9.07 15.37 49.13
CA PRO A 3 9.64 14.15 48.56
C PRO A 3 9.36 14.10 47.05
N ARG A 4 10.38 13.70 46.30
CA ARG A 4 10.37 13.50 44.84
C ARG A 4 9.49 12.31 44.49
N ASP A 5 8.47 12.55 43.66
CA ASP A 5 7.62 11.53 43.06
C ASP A 5 8.44 10.61 42.15
N GLY A 6 8.59 9.35 42.55
CA GLY A 6 9.02 8.23 41.73
C GLY A 6 7.81 7.49 41.17
N ARG A 7 7.01 8.16 40.32
CA ARG A 7 5.91 7.54 39.58
C ARG A 7 6.09 7.72 38.08
N ASP A 8 7.02 6.97 37.51
CA ASP A 8 6.86 6.43 36.15
C ASP A 8 6.05 5.13 36.25
N GLY A 9 4.92 5.19 36.95
CA GLY A 9 3.91 4.16 36.89
C GLY A 9 3.30 4.24 35.51
N GLU A 10 3.71 3.35 34.61
CA GLU A 10 2.93 2.99 33.43
C GLU A 10 1.54 2.55 33.91
N ALA A 11 0.63 3.51 34.05
CA ALA A 11 -0.77 3.23 34.31
C ALA A 11 -1.25 2.27 33.20
N PRO A 12 -2.01 1.21 33.54
CA PRO A 12 -2.51 0.28 32.54
C PRO A 12 -3.31 1.07 31.51
N VAL A 13 -2.77 1.15 30.30
CA VAL A 13 -3.25 1.91 29.12
C VAL A 13 -4.63 1.42 28.62
N LEU A 14 -5.23 0.47 29.31
CA LEU A 14 -6.38 -0.33 28.89
C LEU A 14 -7.70 0.44 28.80
N CYS A 15 -7.89 1.53 29.55
CA CYS A 15 -9.14 2.32 29.51
C CYS A 15 -9.05 3.59 28.65
N ALA A 16 -7.90 3.85 28.00
CA ALA A 16 -7.62 5.12 27.34
C ALA A 16 -7.14 4.96 25.88
N TYR A 17 -7.78 4.09 25.09
CA TYR A 17 -7.71 4.16 23.62
C TYR A 17 -8.46 5.38 23.06
N HIS A 18 -8.63 6.45 23.85
CA HIS A 18 -8.71 7.78 23.29
C HIS A 18 -7.34 8.10 22.70
N PHE A 19 -7.12 7.65 21.47
CA PHE A 19 -6.01 8.12 20.65
C PHE A 19 -6.08 9.64 20.66
N SER A 20 -5.20 10.28 21.45
CA SER A 20 -5.08 11.72 21.45
C SER A 20 -4.44 12.10 20.13
N TYR A 21 -5.29 12.29 19.12
CA TYR A 21 -4.86 12.73 17.79
C TYR A 21 -4.30 14.16 17.84
N ILE A 22 -4.57 14.92 18.90
CA ILE A 22 -4.32 16.36 18.96
C ILE A 22 -2.81 16.69 19.07
N ASP A 23 -2.01 15.89 19.78
CA ASP A 23 -0.59 16.18 20.00
C ASP A 23 0.33 14.99 19.69
N ARG A 24 0.64 14.78 18.41
CA ARG A 24 1.68 13.82 17.99
C ARG A 24 3.04 14.54 17.91
N PRO A 25 4.07 14.13 18.69
CA PRO A 25 5.39 14.73 18.57
C PRO A 25 5.97 14.45 17.19
N ARG A 26 6.71 15.41 16.62
CA ARG A 26 7.44 15.22 15.36
C ARG A 26 8.53 14.17 15.60
N ARG A 27 8.46 13.04 14.89
CA ARG A 27 9.44 11.95 15.00
C ARG A 27 10.18 11.76 13.68
N ASP A 28 11.38 11.19 13.77
CA ASP A 28 12.17 10.75 12.61
C ASP A 28 12.43 11.85 11.55
N THR A 29 12.55 13.11 11.97
CA THR A 29 12.69 14.28 11.08
C THR A 29 13.89 14.20 10.15
N ALA A 30 14.96 13.49 10.55
CA ALA A 30 16.14 13.25 9.73
C ALA A 30 15.81 12.57 8.39
N TRP A 31 14.88 11.61 8.38
CA TRP A 31 14.46 10.92 7.15
C TRP A 31 13.63 11.82 6.23
N GLY A 32 12.77 12.67 6.81
CA GLY A 32 12.05 13.69 6.06
C GLY A 32 12.98 14.70 5.40
N LEU A 33 14.02 15.13 6.12
CA LEU A 33 15.06 16.02 5.60
C LEU A 33 15.90 15.35 4.51
N ALA A 34 16.32 14.10 4.71
CA ALA A 34 17.09 13.34 3.72
C ALA A 34 16.33 13.18 2.39
N TYR A 35 15.05 12.79 2.45
CA TYR A 35 14.18 12.73 1.27
C TYR A 35 14.04 14.10 0.59
N SER A 36 13.77 15.15 1.37
CA SER A 36 13.61 16.51 0.82
C SER A 36 14.87 17.01 0.13
N LEU A 37 16.05 16.77 0.73
CA LEU A 37 17.34 17.10 0.12
C LEU A 37 17.56 16.33 -1.18
N LEU A 38 17.20 15.05 -1.24
CA LEU A 38 17.32 14.25 -2.46
C LEU A 38 16.42 14.79 -3.59
N ILE A 39 15.19 15.18 -3.30
CA ILE A 39 14.28 15.79 -4.29
C ILE A 39 14.78 17.17 -4.74
N LEU A 40 15.20 18.02 -3.79
CA LEU A 40 15.71 19.36 -4.11
C LEU A 40 16.99 19.30 -4.93
N THR A 41 17.91 18.37 -4.64
CA THR A 41 19.14 18.21 -5.41
C THR A 41 18.88 17.67 -6.81
N THR A 42 17.97 16.70 -6.97
CA THR A 42 17.63 16.13 -8.28
C THR A 42 16.91 17.10 -9.20
N ILE A 43 15.92 17.86 -8.69
CA ILE A 43 15.22 18.89 -9.46
C ILE A 43 16.11 20.13 -9.64
N GLY A 44 16.81 20.54 -8.59
CA GLY A 44 17.70 21.71 -8.60
C GLY A 44 18.84 21.56 -9.61
N TRP A 45 19.45 20.37 -9.73
CA TRP A 45 20.49 20.13 -10.73
C TRP A 45 19.98 20.24 -12.16
N ALA A 46 18.74 19.80 -12.43
CA ALA A 46 18.12 20.00 -13.75
C ALA A 46 17.86 21.49 -14.03
N GLY A 47 17.41 22.25 -13.02
CA GLY A 47 17.25 23.70 -13.11
C GLY A 47 18.56 24.44 -13.38
N VAL A 48 19.64 24.07 -12.68
CA VAL A 48 20.99 24.62 -12.92
C VAL A 48 21.48 24.26 -14.33
N SER A 49 21.27 23.01 -14.77
CA SER A 49 21.64 22.57 -16.13
C SER A 49 20.92 23.38 -17.21
N LEU A 50 19.63 23.66 -17.00
CA LEU A 50 18.82 24.49 -17.89
C LEU A 50 19.29 25.95 -17.88
N ALA A 51 19.62 26.51 -16.71
CA ALA A 51 20.10 27.88 -16.58
C ALA A 51 21.49 28.10 -17.20
N LEU A 52 22.39 27.11 -17.08
CA LEU A 52 23.73 27.16 -17.67
C LEU A 52 23.71 26.97 -19.19
N ARG A 53 22.63 26.43 -19.78
CA ARG A 53 22.51 26.12 -21.20
C ARG A 53 21.10 26.46 -21.73
N PRO A 54 20.80 27.74 -22.01
CA PRO A 54 19.49 28.16 -22.50
C PRO A 54 19.10 27.49 -23.84
N ASP A 55 20.08 27.11 -24.66
CA ASP A 55 19.88 26.43 -25.96
C ASP A 55 19.24 25.04 -25.82
N LEU A 56 19.20 24.47 -24.61
CA LEU A 56 18.56 23.17 -24.35
C LEU A 56 17.07 23.16 -24.72
N LEU A 57 16.36 24.28 -24.52
CA LEU A 57 14.96 24.38 -24.92
C LEU A 57 14.79 24.31 -26.43
N ALA A 58 15.73 24.90 -27.20
CA ALA A 58 15.72 24.82 -28.66
C ALA A 58 16.02 23.39 -29.16
N ILE A 59 16.98 22.71 -28.52
CA ILE A 59 17.34 21.31 -28.79
C ILE A 59 16.15 20.37 -28.52
N LEU A 60 15.46 20.56 -27.39
CA LEU A 60 14.32 19.71 -27.00
C LEU A 60 13.04 19.99 -27.80
N SER A 61 12.82 21.24 -28.22
CA SER A 61 11.60 21.63 -28.94
C SER A 61 11.67 21.37 -30.44
N SER A 62 12.86 21.38 -31.06
CA SER A 62 13.00 21.28 -32.51
C SER A 62 13.96 20.14 -32.94
N PRO A 63 13.45 19.03 -33.52
CA PRO A 63 14.33 18.00 -34.08
C PRO A 63 15.17 18.50 -35.26
N ALA A 64 14.79 19.62 -35.87
CA ALA A 64 15.56 20.29 -36.92
C ALA A 64 16.90 20.84 -36.43
N TYR A 65 17.03 21.18 -35.14
CA TYR A 65 18.27 21.74 -34.58
C TYR A 65 19.47 20.79 -34.75
N LEU A 66 19.26 19.47 -34.61
CA LEU A 66 20.31 18.46 -34.79
C LEU A 66 20.62 18.13 -36.25
N ASN A 67 19.76 18.57 -37.18
CA ASN A 67 19.91 18.38 -38.62
C ASN A 67 20.56 19.58 -39.31
N ASP A 68 20.76 20.68 -38.61
CA ASP A 68 21.41 21.86 -39.15
C ASP A 68 22.95 21.71 -39.04
N PRO A 69 23.68 21.66 -40.15
CA PRO A 69 25.14 21.56 -40.13
C PRO A 69 25.81 22.79 -39.51
N ASP A 70 25.16 23.96 -39.52
CA ASP A 70 25.73 25.23 -39.04
C ASP A 70 25.83 25.27 -37.51
N HIS A 71 25.00 24.49 -36.82
CA HIS A 71 25.00 24.37 -35.37
C HIS A 71 25.97 23.27 -34.86
N CYS A 72 26.63 22.54 -35.76
CA CYS A 72 27.58 21.49 -35.43
C CYS A 72 29.02 22.00 -35.50
N PRO A 73 29.75 22.15 -34.37
CA PRO A 73 31.15 22.53 -34.44
C PRO A 73 31.95 21.44 -35.17
N MET A 74 32.53 21.78 -36.33
CA MET A 74 33.41 20.87 -37.10
C MET A 74 34.80 20.72 -36.47
N ALA A 75 35.10 21.47 -35.40
CA ALA A 75 36.36 21.32 -34.68
C ALA A 75 36.35 19.99 -33.93
N LEU A 76 37.12 19.02 -34.46
CA LEU A 76 37.57 17.84 -33.72
C LEU A 76 38.25 18.32 -32.43
N SER A 77 37.49 18.40 -31.34
CA SER A 77 38.06 18.65 -30.03
C SER A 77 39.10 17.54 -29.80
N PRO A 78 40.37 17.89 -29.53
CA PRO A 78 41.41 16.89 -29.34
C PRO A 78 40.93 15.94 -28.25
N VAL A 79 40.88 14.65 -28.57
CA VAL A 79 40.54 13.59 -27.63
C VAL A 79 41.64 13.58 -26.58
N ILE A 80 41.47 14.31 -25.48
CA ILE A 80 42.40 14.29 -24.36
C ILE A 80 42.19 12.94 -23.65
N PRO A 81 43.15 12.01 -23.67
CA PRO A 81 43.04 10.75 -22.97
C PRO A 81 43.37 10.99 -21.50
N GLY A 82 42.34 11.28 -20.69
CA GLY A 82 42.51 11.68 -19.29
C GLY A 82 41.77 10.82 -18.28
N GLY A 83 42.40 9.71 -17.86
CA GLY A 83 42.38 9.11 -16.51
C GLY A 83 41.06 8.67 -15.87
N TRP A 84 40.13 9.58 -15.60
CA TRP A 84 38.90 9.27 -14.85
C TRP A 84 37.69 9.04 -15.77
N ARG A 85 37.69 9.67 -16.96
CA ARG A 85 36.63 9.48 -17.96
C ARG A 85 36.56 8.02 -18.40
N ALA A 86 37.70 7.34 -18.59
CA ALA A 86 37.76 5.92 -18.93
C ALA A 86 37.18 5.01 -17.84
N TRP A 87 37.43 5.32 -16.56
CA TRP A 87 36.89 4.55 -15.43
C TRP A 87 35.37 4.77 -15.25
N ALA A 88 34.89 6.00 -15.38
CA ALA A 88 33.48 6.32 -15.32
C ALA A 88 32.72 5.74 -16.51
N THR A 89 33.27 5.83 -17.73
CA THR A 89 32.67 5.21 -18.92
C THR A 89 32.75 3.69 -18.86
N HIS A 90 33.79 3.07 -18.27
CA HIS A 90 33.79 1.62 -18.06
C HIS A 90 32.80 1.20 -16.98
N GLY A 91 32.67 1.94 -15.88
CA GLY A 91 31.68 1.68 -14.82
C GLY A 91 30.25 1.84 -15.32
N LEU A 92 29.97 2.85 -16.16
CA LEU A 92 28.69 3.05 -16.82
C LEU A 92 28.47 2.16 -18.02
N ALA A 93 29.48 1.80 -18.80
CA ALA A 93 29.34 0.79 -19.83
C ALA A 93 29.04 -0.55 -19.18
N SER A 94 29.67 -0.88 -18.06
CA SER A 94 29.34 -2.07 -17.26
C SER A 94 27.96 -1.97 -16.63
N ALA A 95 27.54 -0.80 -16.14
CA ALA A 95 26.21 -0.58 -15.60
C ALA A 95 25.14 -0.56 -16.70
N ARG A 96 25.43 0.00 -17.88
CA ARG A 96 24.58 0.05 -19.07
C ARG A 96 24.50 -1.31 -19.74
N GLU A 97 25.57 -2.09 -19.79
CA GLU A 97 25.55 -3.52 -20.16
C GLU A 97 24.82 -4.36 -19.10
N ALA A 98 24.86 -3.96 -17.83
CA ALA A 98 24.09 -4.58 -16.75
C ALA A 98 22.62 -4.12 -16.67
N LEU A 99 22.24 -3.02 -17.34
CA LEU A 99 20.90 -2.42 -17.32
C LEU A 99 20.18 -2.55 -18.67
N MET A 100 20.90 -2.60 -19.79
CA MET A 100 20.32 -2.92 -21.08
C MET A 100 20.12 -4.44 -21.16
N PRO A 101 18.93 -4.92 -21.56
CA PRO A 101 18.78 -6.32 -21.92
C PRO A 101 19.81 -6.63 -23.02
N ALA A 102 20.58 -7.71 -22.83
CA ALA A 102 21.57 -8.15 -23.81
C ALA A 102 20.93 -8.12 -25.22
N PRO A 103 21.63 -7.60 -26.24
CA PRO A 103 21.10 -7.57 -27.60
C PRO A 103 20.68 -8.99 -27.96
N ARG A 104 19.37 -9.19 -28.12
CA ARG A 104 18.82 -10.44 -28.63
C ARG A 104 19.35 -10.57 -30.05
N HIS A 105 20.33 -11.44 -30.26
CA HIS A 105 20.59 -11.95 -31.59
C HIS A 105 19.26 -12.49 -32.15
N PRO A 106 18.85 -12.12 -33.37
CA PRO A 106 17.62 -12.60 -33.97
C PRO A 106 17.81 -14.08 -34.35
N HIS A 107 17.73 -14.96 -33.36
CA HIS A 107 17.43 -16.36 -33.58
C HIS A 107 15.94 -16.53 -33.35
N SER A 108 15.24 -16.72 -34.47
CA SER A 108 13.86 -17.20 -34.52
C SER A 108 13.78 -18.53 -33.79
N LEU A 109 13.28 -18.55 -32.55
CA LEU A 109 12.72 -19.73 -31.89
C LEU A 109 11.86 -19.30 -30.70
N ASP A 110 10.70 -19.94 -30.61
CA ASP A 110 9.58 -19.63 -29.73
C ASP A 110 9.94 -19.60 -28.24
N SER A 111 9.53 -18.54 -27.54
CA SER A 111 9.65 -18.42 -26.08
C SER A 111 8.34 -17.91 -25.47
N ALA A 112 7.40 -18.85 -25.31
CA ALA A 112 6.25 -18.73 -24.44
C ALA A 112 6.49 -19.57 -23.18
N SER A 113 6.99 -18.97 -22.11
CA SER A 113 6.74 -19.42 -20.73
C SER A 113 7.47 -18.54 -19.71
N LEU A 114 6.79 -18.25 -18.59
CA LEU A 114 7.25 -17.60 -17.35
C LEU A 114 7.26 -16.06 -17.31
N ALA A 115 6.06 -15.47 -17.22
CA ALA A 115 5.82 -14.23 -16.48
C ALA A 115 4.34 -14.17 -16.03
N ALA A 116 4.01 -14.87 -14.95
CA ALA A 116 2.65 -14.91 -14.39
C ALA A 116 2.23 -13.63 -13.62
N ASP A 117 3.10 -12.62 -13.51
CA ASP A 117 2.74 -11.28 -13.00
C ASP A 117 2.81 -10.18 -14.08
N VAL A 118 2.89 -10.57 -15.36
CA VAL A 118 2.94 -9.65 -16.51
C VAL A 118 1.89 -10.07 -17.56
N GLY A 119 0.63 -10.16 -17.12
CA GLY A 119 -0.49 -10.51 -17.99
C GLY A 119 -1.07 -9.32 -18.80
N LEU A 120 -0.75 -8.08 -18.43
CA LEU A 120 -1.34 -6.89 -19.06
C LEU A 120 -0.49 -6.25 -20.15
N THR A 121 0.85 -6.29 -20.07
CA THR A 121 1.71 -5.65 -21.08
C THR A 121 2.06 -6.56 -22.26
N SER A 122 2.09 -7.88 -22.05
CA SER A 122 2.39 -8.85 -23.12
C SER A 122 1.23 -9.02 -24.11
N GLY A 123 -0.03 -8.92 -23.66
CA GLY A 123 -1.21 -8.95 -24.53
C GLY A 123 -1.36 -7.69 -25.41
N LEU A 124 -0.93 -6.53 -24.91
CA LEU A 124 -0.99 -5.26 -25.65
C LEU A 124 0.04 -5.21 -26.80
N GLY A 125 1.21 -5.82 -26.63
CA GLY A 125 2.26 -5.86 -27.68
C GLY A 125 1.90 -6.72 -28.90
N GLY A 126 1.19 -7.84 -28.69
CA GLY A 126 0.70 -8.71 -29.76
C GLY A 126 -0.46 -8.10 -30.56
N ALA A 127 -1.32 -7.31 -29.90
CA ALA A 127 -2.41 -6.58 -30.56
C ALA A 127 -1.91 -5.45 -31.46
N ALA A 128 -0.83 -4.77 -31.07
CA ALA A 128 -0.25 -3.66 -31.85
C ALA A 128 0.45 -4.12 -33.14
N SER A 129 1.00 -5.33 -33.16
CA SER A 129 1.70 -5.89 -34.32
C SER A 129 0.76 -6.39 -35.43
N GLY A 130 -0.52 -6.62 -35.12
CA GLY A 130 -1.56 -6.92 -36.13
C GLY A 130 -2.10 -5.71 -36.88
N LEU A 131 -1.76 -4.48 -36.46
CA LEU A 131 -2.22 -3.22 -37.08
C LEU A 131 -1.28 -2.68 -38.16
N SER A 132 -0.08 -3.26 -38.33
CA SER A 132 0.89 -2.87 -39.35
C SER A 132 0.74 -3.69 -40.65
N GLY A 133 -0.50 -3.87 -41.12
CA GLY A 133 -0.75 -4.37 -42.47
C GLY A 133 -0.42 -3.27 -43.49
N PRO A 134 0.31 -3.55 -44.59
CA PRO A 134 0.90 -2.55 -45.48
C PRO A 134 -0.10 -1.80 -46.40
N GLY A 135 -1.39 -1.71 -46.06
CA GLY A 135 -2.44 -1.30 -47.00
C GLY A 135 -3.11 0.06 -46.78
N ASP A 136 -3.52 0.41 -45.57
CA ASP A 136 -4.46 1.54 -45.39
C ASP A 136 -4.14 2.41 -44.16
N GLY A 137 -3.43 3.51 -44.39
CA GLY A 137 -3.18 4.58 -43.41
C GLY A 137 -4.42 5.37 -42.97
N ARG A 138 -5.63 4.80 -43.08
CA ARG A 138 -6.90 5.43 -42.68
C ARG A 138 -7.30 5.14 -41.23
N VAL A 139 -6.78 4.08 -40.62
CA VAL A 139 -7.04 3.73 -39.21
C VAL A 139 -6.50 4.76 -38.18
N PRO A 140 -5.40 5.50 -38.40
CA PRO A 140 -4.85 6.41 -37.40
C PRO A 140 -5.73 7.63 -37.09
N ARG A 141 -6.42 8.21 -38.10
CA ARG A 141 -7.14 9.48 -37.90
C ARG A 141 -8.44 9.32 -37.11
N ALA A 142 -9.26 8.32 -37.44
CA ALA A 142 -10.47 8.07 -36.68
C ALA A 142 -10.17 7.71 -35.21
N PHE A 143 -9.08 6.99 -34.94
CA PHE A 143 -8.68 6.69 -33.57
C PHE A 143 -8.22 7.94 -32.79
N VAL A 144 -7.56 8.89 -33.46
CA VAL A 144 -7.14 10.15 -32.85
C VAL A 144 -8.34 11.08 -32.61
N ASP A 145 -9.28 11.15 -33.54
CA ASP A 145 -10.44 12.06 -33.46
C ASP A 145 -11.49 11.60 -32.42
N TYR A 146 -11.71 10.29 -32.28
CA TYR A 146 -12.66 9.72 -31.32
C TYR A 146 -12.02 9.15 -30.05
N GLY A 147 -10.69 9.06 -29.99
CA GLY A 147 -9.96 8.42 -28.90
C GLY A 147 -10.21 9.06 -27.55
N GLY A 148 -10.23 10.40 -27.48
CA GLY A 148 -10.48 11.14 -26.24
C GLY A 148 -11.85 10.82 -25.62
N PRO A 149 -12.97 11.04 -26.33
CA PRO A 149 -14.30 10.72 -25.83
C PRO A 149 -14.49 9.24 -25.48
N LEU A 150 -13.95 8.31 -26.29
CA LEU A 150 -14.04 6.88 -26.03
C LEU A 150 -13.26 6.47 -24.77
N LEU A 151 -12.09 7.07 -24.53
CA LEU A 151 -11.32 6.86 -23.31
C LEU A 151 -12.07 7.37 -22.07
N LEU A 152 -12.68 8.56 -22.16
CA LEU A 152 -13.50 9.11 -21.07
C LEU A 152 -14.72 8.25 -20.78
N LEU A 153 -15.41 7.77 -21.82
CA LEU A 153 -16.54 6.86 -21.68
C LEU A 153 -16.12 5.51 -21.06
N SER A 154 -15.00 4.94 -21.54
CA SER A 154 -14.44 3.70 -20.98
C SER A 154 -14.02 3.88 -19.52
N LEU A 155 -13.48 5.05 -19.16
CA LEU A 155 -13.13 5.36 -17.78
C LEU A 155 -14.38 5.47 -16.90
N GLY A 156 -15.42 6.17 -17.37
CA GLY A 156 -16.71 6.26 -16.69
C GLY A 156 -17.35 4.89 -16.48
N ALA A 157 -17.32 4.04 -17.51
CA ALA A 157 -17.80 2.66 -17.41
C ALA A 157 -16.96 1.80 -16.45
N ALA A 158 -15.62 1.95 -16.47
CA ALA A 158 -14.75 1.28 -15.52
C ALA A 158 -15.05 1.68 -14.06
N LEU A 159 -15.36 2.96 -13.80
CA LEU A 159 -15.81 3.43 -12.49
C LEU A 159 -17.16 2.83 -12.09
N ALA A 160 -18.10 2.69 -13.03
CA ALA A 160 -19.38 2.01 -12.79
C ALA A 160 -19.16 0.52 -12.46
N VAL A 161 -18.30 -0.18 -13.20
CA VAL A 161 -17.91 -1.58 -12.93
C VAL A 161 -17.25 -1.69 -11.54
N ALA A 162 -16.42 -0.72 -11.15
CA ALA A 162 -15.85 -0.68 -9.82
C ALA A 162 -16.89 -0.45 -8.71
N GLY A 163 -17.90 0.38 -8.96
CA GLY A 163 -19.06 0.53 -8.07
C GLY A 163 -19.85 -0.77 -7.92
N LEU A 164 -20.10 -1.49 -9.02
CA LEU A 164 -20.74 -2.81 -9.02
C LEU A 164 -19.90 -3.84 -8.27
N PHE A 165 -18.59 -3.81 -8.43
CA PHE A 165 -17.65 -4.69 -7.72
C PHE A 165 -17.73 -4.51 -6.20
N VAL A 166 -17.69 -3.26 -5.71
CA VAL A 166 -17.86 -2.97 -4.27
C VAL A 166 -19.27 -3.33 -3.80
N GLY A 167 -20.29 -3.11 -4.63
CA GLY A 167 -21.66 -3.53 -4.37
C GLY A 167 -21.79 -5.05 -4.20
N ALA A 168 -21.18 -5.83 -5.07
CA ALA A 168 -21.20 -7.29 -5.03
C ALA A 168 -20.50 -7.85 -3.78
N LEU A 169 -19.36 -7.27 -3.39
CA LEU A 169 -18.64 -7.60 -2.15
C LEU A 169 -19.51 -7.38 -0.91
N ARG A 170 -20.37 -6.37 -0.93
CA ARG A 170 -21.26 -6.04 0.17
C ARG A 170 -22.48 -6.94 0.24
N VAL A 171 -23.12 -7.22 -0.90
CA VAL A 171 -24.36 -8.02 -0.95
C VAL A 171 -24.08 -9.48 -0.59
N SER A 172 -23.00 -10.05 -1.13
CA SER A 172 -22.70 -11.47 -0.95
C SER A 172 -21.19 -11.73 -0.99
N PRO A 173 -20.45 -11.39 0.09
CA PRO A 173 -19.00 -11.63 0.14
C PRO A 173 -18.66 -13.12 -0.02
N ARG A 174 -19.54 -14.01 0.43
CA ARG A 174 -19.40 -15.47 0.22
C ARG A 174 -19.40 -15.84 -1.26
N ALA A 175 -20.35 -15.31 -2.03
CA ALA A 175 -20.41 -15.57 -3.47
C ALA A 175 -19.16 -15.02 -4.18
N PHE A 176 -18.65 -13.89 -3.73
CA PHE A 176 -17.42 -13.30 -4.26
C PHE A 176 -16.18 -14.17 -3.99
N VAL A 177 -16.05 -14.71 -2.77
CA VAL A 177 -14.98 -15.69 -2.44
C VAL A 177 -15.12 -16.95 -3.29
N TRP A 178 -16.34 -17.46 -3.50
CA TRP A 178 -16.58 -18.60 -4.38
C TRP A 178 -16.17 -18.31 -5.83
N LEU A 179 -16.54 -17.14 -6.36
CA LEU A 179 -16.14 -16.69 -7.70
C LEU A 179 -14.61 -16.66 -7.83
N ALA A 180 -13.92 -16.11 -6.83
CA ALA A 180 -12.46 -16.08 -6.78
C ALA A 180 -11.85 -17.49 -6.81
N CYS A 181 -12.39 -18.43 -6.02
CA CYS A 181 -11.94 -19.82 -6.00
C CYS A 181 -12.15 -20.51 -7.35
N VAL A 182 -13.33 -20.34 -7.94
CA VAL A 182 -13.65 -20.88 -9.27
C VAL A 182 -12.72 -20.31 -10.33
N LEU A 183 -12.39 -19.01 -10.29
CA LEU A 183 -11.48 -18.41 -11.26
C LEU A 183 -10.04 -18.93 -11.10
N GLN A 184 -9.56 -19.08 -9.86
CA GLN A 184 -8.19 -19.55 -9.60
C GLN A 184 -7.96 -21.01 -9.99
N VAL A 185 -8.97 -21.87 -9.88
CA VAL A 185 -8.91 -23.26 -10.35
C VAL A 185 -9.26 -23.35 -11.83
N GLY A 186 -10.25 -22.58 -12.27
CA GLY A 186 -10.77 -22.58 -13.63
C GLY A 186 -9.78 -22.03 -14.66
N ALA A 187 -9.00 -21.00 -14.34
CA ALA A 187 -8.01 -20.42 -15.24
C ALA A 187 -6.90 -21.42 -15.66
N PRO A 188 -6.18 -22.11 -14.74
CA PRO A 188 -5.20 -23.12 -15.13
C PRO A 188 -5.85 -24.32 -15.82
N LEU A 189 -7.08 -24.70 -15.44
CA LEU A 189 -7.82 -25.79 -16.10
C LEU A 189 -8.20 -25.45 -17.54
N ALA A 190 -8.73 -24.24 -17.79
CA ALA A 190 -9.02 -23.75 -19.13
C ALA A 190 -7.73 -23.65 -19.97
N SER A 191 -6.64 -23.18 -19.37
CA SER A 191 -5.32 -23.12 -20.01
C SER A 191 -4.80 -24.52 -20.37
N ALA A 192 -5.01 -25.52 -19.52
CA ALA A 192 -4.67 -26.92 -19.81
C ALA A 192 -5.46 -27.46 -21.01
N LEU A 193 -6.75 -27.13 -21.12
CA LEU A 193 -7.58 -27.52 -22.27
C LEU A 193 -7.10 -26.88 -23.57
N VAL A 194 -6.75 -25.59 -23.54
CA VAL A 194 -6.18 -24.88 -24.71
C VAL A 194 -4.85 -25.51 -25.12
N ALA A 195 -3.96 -25.79 -24.16
CA ALA A 195 -2.67 -26.44 -24.42
C ALA A 195 -2.82 -27.85 -25.00
N SER A 196 -3.79 -28.61 -24.50
CA SER A 196 -4.12 -29.94 -25.02
C SER A 196 -4.60 -29.86 -26.47
N LYS A 197 -5.48 -28.90 -26.79
CA LYS A 197 -5.93 -28.66 -28.18
C LYS A 197 -4.80 -28.17 -29.10
N ALA A 198 -3.83 -27.46 -28.56
CA ALA A 198 -2.63 -27.01 -29.29
C ALA A 198 -1.59 -28.13 -29.50
N GLY A 199 -1.85 -29.37 -29.03
CA GLY A 199 -0.95 -30.50 -29.22
C GLY A 199 0.23 -30.54 -28.25
N ASN A 200 0.18 -29.80 -27.13
CA ASN A 200 1.22 -29.82 -26.10
C ASN A 200 0.74 -30.52 -24.81
N PRO A 201 0.81 -31.87 -24.75
CA PRO A 201 0.28 -32.64 -23.61
C PRO A 201 1.07 -32.44 -22.32
N THR A 202 2.38 -32.18 -22.41
CA THR A 202 3.24 -31.96 -21.24
C THR A 202 2.84 -30.68 -20.51
N LEU A 203 2.64 -29.58 -21.24
CA LEU A 203 2.20 -28.33 -20.65
C LEU A 203 0.77 -28.45 -20.10
N ALA A 204 -0.12 -29.18 -20.80
CA ALA A 204 -1.45 -29.47 -20.31
C ALA A 204 -1.43 -30.24 -18.97
N LEU A 205 -0.57 -31.26 -18.83
CA LEU A 205 -0.41 -32.03 -17.59
C LEU A 205 0.10 -31.15 -16.44
N ILE A 206 1.11 -30.31 -16.68
CA ILE A 206 1.64 -29.40 -15.67
C ILE A 206 0.56 -28.43 -15.17
N LEU A 207 -0.23 -27.85 -16.09
CA LEU A 207 -1.33 -26.95 -15.74
C LEU A 207 -2.46 -27.66 -15.00
N LEU A 208 -2.74 -28.92 -15.34
CA LEU A 208 -3.72 -29.74 -14.63
C LEU A 208 -3.28 -30.02 -13.18
N LEU A 209 -2.02 -30.39 -12.98
CA LEU A 209 -1.45 -30.61 -11.64
C LEU A 209 -1.44 -29.32 -10.82
N LEU A 210 -1.15 -28.18 -11.46
CA LEU A 210 -1.25 -26.87 -10.81
C LEU A 210 -2.68 -26.56 -10.40
N ALA A 211 -3.67 -26.79 -11.27
CA ALA A 211 -5.09 -26.60 -10.95
C ALA A 211 -5.53 -27.47 -9.76
N ALA A 212 -5.10 -28.74 -9.73
CA ALA A 212 -5.37 -29.66 -8.63
C ALA A 212 -4.71 -29.19 -7.31
N ALA A 213 -3.45 -28.75 -7.35
CA ALA A 213 -2.75 -28.23 -6.19
C ALA A 213 -3.43 -26.97 -5.62
N VAL A 214 -3.83 -26.04 -6.49
CA VAL A 214 -4.59 -24.85 -6.08
C VAL A 214 -5.94 -25.23 -5.47
N ALA A 215 -6.67 -26.17 -6.09
CA ALA A 215 -7.94 -26.66 -5.57
C ALA A 215 -7.81 -27.28 -4.16
N VAL A 216 -6.78 -28.11 -3.95
CA VAL A 216 -6.48 -28.69 -2.62
C VAL A 216 -6.13 -27.60 -1.62
N SER A 217 -5.29 -26.61 -1.99
CA SER A 217 -4.94 -25.51 -1.08
C SER A 217 -6.17 -24.68 -0.68
N LEU A 218 -7.07 -24.38 -1.62
CA LEU A 218 -8.29 -23.61 -1.36
C LEU A 218 -9.29 -24.43 -0.52
N TYR A 219 -9.34 -25.76 -0.73
CA TYR A 219 -10.16 -26.65 0.09
C TYR A 219 -9.71 -26.67 1.55
N VAL A 220 -8.40 -26.79 1.79
CA VAL A 220 -7.83 -26.71 3.15
C VAL A 220 -8.07 -25.32 3.77
N ALA A 221 -8.05 -24.27 2.95
CA ALA A 221 -8.25 -22.88 3.36
C ALA A 221 -9.72 -22.44 3.51
N ARG A 222 -10.70 -23.33 3.31
CA ARG A 222 -12.13 -22.94 3.19
C ARG A 222 -12.65 -22.13 4.38
N GLU A 223 -12.21 -22.44 5.60
CA GLU A 223 -12.65 -21.75 6.82
C GLU A 223 -12.05 -20.33 6.89
N ALA A 224 -10.74 -20.22 6.59
CA ALA A 224 -10.05 -18.94 6.49
C ALA A 224 -10.66 -18.05 5.39
N LEU A 225 -11.02 -18.63 4.23
CA LEU A 225 -11.69 -17.94 3.14
C LEU A 225 -13.08 -17.42 3.54
N GLY A 226 -13.83 -18.19 4.32
CA GLY A 226 -15.11 -17.77 4.88
C GLY A 226 -14.99 -16.54 5.79
N LEU A 227 -13.91 -16.46 6.57
CA LEU A 227 -13.58 -15.31 7.40
C LEU A 227 -13.13 -14.09 6.59
N VAL A 228 -12.24 -14.31 5.61
CA VAL A 228 -11.80 -13.27 4.67
C VAL A 228 -13.01 -12.63 3.98
N GLY A 229 -14.00 -13.43 3.56
CA GLY A 229 -15.25 -12.89 3.00
C GLY A 229 -15.96 -11.93 3.97
N ARG A 230 -16.08 -12.27 5.26
CA ARG A 230 -16.72 -11.38 6.24
C ARG A 230 -15.90 -10.10 6.45
N LEU A 231 -14.59 -10.22 6.60
CA LEU A 231 -13.68 -9.09 6.74
C LEU A 231 -13.78 -8.13 5.53
N LEU A 232 -13.82 -8.67 4.31
CA LEU A 232 -14.00 -7.89 3.08
C LEU A 232 -15.36 -7.18 3.04
N GLY A 233 -16.43 -7.83 3.51
CA GLY A 233 -17.74 -7.20 3.65
C GLY A 233 -17.70 -5.99 4.59
N LEU A 234 -16.97 -6.09 5.70
CA LEU A 234 -16.79 -4.99 6.66
C LEU A 234 -15.87 -3.89 6.10
N ALA A 235 -14.82 -4.25 5.37
CA ALA A 235 -13.98 -3.28 4.66
C ALA A 235 -14.76 -2.49 3.60
N ALA A 236 -15.66 -3.16 2.87
CA ALA A 236 -16.56 -2.51 1.91
C ALA A 236 -17.57 -1.59 2.60
N ALA A 237 -18.07 -1.95 3.79
CA ALA A 237 -18.92 -1.08 4.60
C ALA A 237 -18.17 0.17 5.07
N ALA A 238 -16.95 0.00 5.59
CA ALA A 238 -16.09 1.11 6.00
C ALA A 238 -15.81 2.08 4.85
N LEU A 239 -15.59 1.57 3.63
CA LEU A 239 -15.36 2.38 2.44
C LEU A 239 -16.63 3.16 2.02
N ARG A 240 -17.82 2.53 2.13
CA ARG A 240 -19.10 3.16 1.80
C ARG A 240 -19.42 4.33 2.74
N ASP A 241 -19.14 4.15 4.02
CA ASP A 241 -19.36 5.18 5.04
C ASP A 241 -18.33 6.32 4.92
N ASN A 242 -17.29 6.14 4.12
CA ASN A 242 -16.24 7.12 3.87
C ASN A 242 -16.02 7.32 2.36
N PRO A 243 -16.99 7.86 1.61
CA PRO A 243 -16.92 7.96 0.14
C PRO A 243 -15.82 8.93 -0.35
N LEU A 244 -15.33 9.83 0.51
CA LEU A 244 -14.20 10.70 0.20
C LEU A 244 -12.84 9.97 0.24
N LEU A 245 -12.75 8.83 0.92
CA LEU A 245 -11.51 8.05 1.01
C LEU A 245 -10.97 7.60 -0.36
N PRO A 246 -11.76 6.94 -1.24
CA PRO A 246 -11.26 6.54 -2.56
C PRO A 246 -10.87 7.75 -3.42
N LEU A 247 -11.61 8.85 -3.34
CA LEU A 247 -11.28 10.09 -4.05
C LEU A 247 -9.93 10.67 -3.58
N ALA A 248 -9.68 10.66 -2.27
CA ALA A 248 -8.42 11.13 -1.69
C ALA A 248 -7.23 10.23 -2.05
N VAL A 249 -7.43 8.91 -2.09
CA VAL A 249 -6.39 7.99 -2.53
C VAL A 249 -6.13 8.17 -4.04
N ALA A 250 -7.15 8.44 -4.84
CA ALA A 250 -7.00 8.71 -6.27
C ALA A 250 -6.26 10.03 -6.52
N SER A 251 -6.58 11.08 -5.78
CA SER A 251 -5.84 12.35 -5.88
C SER A 251 -4.39 12.20 -5.46
N LEU A 252 -4.10 11.40 -4.42
CA LEU A 252 -2.73 11.08 -4.03
C LEU A 252 -1.96 10.35 -5.16
N GLN A 253 -2.58 9.42 -5.87
CA GLN A 253 -1.98 8.76 -7.03
C GLN A 253 -1.76 9.71 -8.21
N ALA A 254 -2.69 10.65 -8.45
CA ALA A 254 -2.53 11.68 -9.47
C ALA A 254 -1.35 12.63 -9.13
N ILE A 255 -1.21 13.02 -7.86
CA ILE A 255 -0.06 13.80 -7.38
C ILE A 255 1.24 13.01 -7.56
N LEU A 256 1.25 11.71 -7.26
CA LEU A 256 2.41 10.85 -7.52
C LEU A 256 2.77 10.84 -9.01
N ALA A 257 1.79 10.63 -9.89
CA ALA A 257 2.02 10.63 -11.33
C ALA A 257 2.63 11.97 -11.78
N ALA A 258 2.07 13.10 -11.32
CA ALA A 258 2.63 14.42 -11.60
C ALA A 258 4.07 14.57 -11.08
N ALA A 259 4.35 14.17 -9.84
CA ALA A 259 5.70 14.21 -9.26
C ALA A 259 6.70 13.34 -10.05
N CYS A 260 6.30 12.13 -10.44
CA CYS A 260 7.11 11.25 -11.29
C CYS A 260 7.36 11.88 -12.67
N THR A 261 6.37 12.53 -13.28
CA THR A 261 6.58 13.23 -14.56
C THR A 261 7.59 14.37 -14.42
N VAL A 262 7.56 15.12 -13.32
CA VAL A 262 8.56 16.18 -13.05
C VAL A 262 9.97 15.58 -12.89
N LEU A 263 10.12 14.48 -12.14
CA LEU A 263 11.41 13.81 -11.97
C LEU A 263 11.93 13.22 -13.28
N LEU A 264 11.06 12.63 -14.10
CA LEU A 264 11.43 12.13 -15.43
C LEU A 264 11.79 13.26 -16.39
N ALA A 265 11.09 14.39 -16.35
CA ALA A 265 11.44 15.59 -17.11
C ALA A 265 12.80 16.15 -16.67
N ALA A 266 13.07 16.19 -15.37
CA ALA A 266 14.39 16.56 -14.84
C ALA A 266 15.49 15.63 -15.34
N CYS A 267 15.26 14.31 -15.37
CA CYS A 267 16.17 13.34 -15.98
C CYS A 267 16.39 13.60 -17.47
N ALA A 268 15.32 13.86 -18.23
CA ALA A 268 15.39 14.15 -19.65
C ALA A 268 16.23 15.43 -19.90
N ILE A 269 16.02 16.49 -19.13
CA ILE A 269 16.78 17.75 -19.22
C ILE A 269 18.27 17.50 -18.96
N VAL A 270 18.64 16.79 -17.88
CA VAL A 270 20.06 16.52 -17.56
C VAL A 270 20.70 15.57 -18.59
N SER A 271 19.93 14.64 -19.16
CA SER A 271 20.41 13.79 -20.25
C SER A 271 20.62 14.56 -21.55
N ALA A 272 19.81 15.60 -21.79
CA ALA A 272 19.94 16.49 -22.94
C ALA A 272 21.00 17.58 -22.72
N ALA A 273 21.40 17.86 -21.47
CA ALA A 273 22.44 18.83 -21.11
C ALA A 273 23.87 18.44 -21.55
N GLY A 274 23.98 17.43 -22.40
CA GLY A 274 25.20 17.00 -23.06
C GLY A 274 25.75 18.00 -24.07
N ASP A 275 27.02 17.84 -24.44
CA ASP A 275 27.61 18.63 -25.53
C ASP A 275 27.15 18.11 -26.89
N VAL A 276 26.90 19.02 -27.83
CA VAL A 276 26.60 18.69 -29.21
C VAL A 276 27.90 18.31 -29.91
N VAL A 277 28.04 17.03 -30.26
CA VAL A 277 29.24 16.47 -30.90
C VAL A 277 28.86 16.02 -32.32
N PRO A 278 29.77 16.11 -33.31
CA PRO A 278 29.53 15.56 -34.63
C PRO A 278 29.08 14.10 -34.57
N ASN A 279 28.03 13.75 -35.31
CA ASN A 279 27.52 12.38 -35.31
C ASN A 279 28.61 11.40 -35.79
N PRO A 280 28.98 10.38 -35.00
CA PRO A 280 30.04 9.43 -35.39
C PRO A 280 29.71 8.68 -36.69
N LEU A 281 28.42 8.53 -37.03
CA LEU A 281 27.98 7.88 -38.27
C LEU A 281 28.28 8.69 -39.54
N ARG A 282 28.55 10.00 -39.40
CA ARG A 282 28.90 10.90 -40.51
C ARG A 282 30.32 10.67 -41.05
N ALA A 283 31.17 9.96 -40.31
CA ALA A 283 32.56 9.68 -40.65
C ALA A 283 33.38 10.93 -41.08
N GLY A 284 33.02 12.11 -40.57
CA GLY A 284 33.68 13.39 -40.89
C GLY A 284 33.34 14.00 -42.26
N GLY A 285 32.40 13.43 -43.03
CA GLY A 285 31.98 13.99 -44.32
C GLY A 285 31.25 15.33 -44.16
N PRO A 286 31.33 16.28 -45.13
CA PRO A 286 30.65 17.58 -45.04
C PRO A 286 29.13 17.48 -45.17
N ARG A 287 28.60 16.41 -45.76
CA ARG A 287 27.16 16.14 -45.81
C ARG A 287 26.75 15.29 -44.60
N CYS A 288 25.53 15.48 -44.12
CA CYS A 288 24.97 14.70 -43.02
C CYS A 288 24.39 13.39 -43.55
N ALA A 289 25.29 12.58 -44.07
CA ALA A 289 25.01 11.27 -44.62
C ALA A 289 26.04 10.26 -44.12
N THR A 290 25.64 8.99 -44.02
CA THR A 290 26.59 7.89 -43.83
C THR A 290 27.56 7.82 -45.01
N PRO A 291 28.67 7.09 -44.89
CA PRO A 291 29.52 6.76 -46.05
C PRO A 291 28.76 6.08 -47.20
N ALA A 292 27.62 5.44 -46.91
CA ALA A 292 26.74 4.81 -47.91
C ALA A 292 25.75 5.79 -48.57
N GLY A 293 25.69 7.05 -48.12
CA GLY A 293 24.78 8.07 -48.64
C GLY A 293 23.44 8.15 -47.92
N ASP A 294 23.21 7.37 -46.86
CA ASP A 294 21.95 7.41 -46.11
C ASP A 294 21.88 8.67 -45.25
N PRO A 295 20.75 9.40 -45.22
CA PRO A 295 20.61 10.60 -44.41
C PRO A 295 20.71 10.26 -42.92
N VAL A 296 21.58 10.98 -42.20
CA VAL A 296 21.71 10.90 -40.73
C VAL A 296 21.72 12.29 -40.13
N THR A 297 21.38 12.41 -38.85
CA THR A 297 21.46 13.70 -38.14
C THR A 297 22.90 14.22 -38.16
N CYS A 298 23.10 15.52 -38.40
CA CYS A 298 24.44 16.11 -38.49
C CYS A 298 25.20 16.01 -37.17
N CYS A 299 24.48 16.16 -36.06
CA CYS A 299 25.01 16.10 -34.70
C CYS A 299 24.38 14.97 -33.89
N ALA A 300 25.08 14.58 -32.83
CA ALA A 300 24.60 13.71 -31.77
C ALA A 300 24.88 14.37 -30.41
N LEU A 301 24.01 14.13 -29.43
CA LEU A 301 24.28 14.57 -28.06
C LEU A 301 25.23 13.59 -27.37
N ALA A 302 26.39 14.08 -26.92
CA ALA A 302 27.26 13.34 -26.03
C ALA A 302 26.74 13.48 -24.59
N PRO A 303 26.65 12.40 -23.79
CA PRO A 303 26.14 12.49 -22.43
C PRO A 303 26.97 13.46 -21.58
N SER A 304 26.30 14.24 -20.74
CA SER A 304 26.97 15.18 -19.84
C SER A 304 27.86 14.46 -18.82
N GLU A 305 28.95 15.09 -18.39
CA GLU A 305 29.88 14.52 -17.41
C GLU A 305 29.23 14.27 -16.03
N SER A 306 28.13 14.97 -15.74
CA SER A 306 27.39 14.82 -14.48
C SER A 306 26.32 13.73 -14.53
N LEU A 307 25.91 13.28 -15.73
CA LEU A 307 24.90 12.23 -15.90
C LEU A 307 25.21 10.93 -15.12
N PRO A 308 26.46 10.44 -15.05
CA PRO A 308 26.83 9.27 -14.25
C PRO A 308 26.47 9.35 -12.77
N ALA A 309 26.70 10.52 -12.16
CA ALA A 309 26.43 10.74 -10.75
C ALA A 309 24.95 11.08 -10.51
N TYR A 310 24.35 11.80 -11.47
CA TYR A 310 22.95 12.23 -11.40
C TYR A 310 21.95 11.08 -11.54
N LEU A 311 22.17 10.18 -12.51
CA LEU A 311 21.18 9.15 -12.86
C LEU A 311 20.83 8.22 -11.68
N PRO A 312 21.79 7.67 -10.89
CA PRO A 312 21.46 6.87 -9.72
C PRO A 312 20.69 7.65 -8.65
N ALA A 313 21.03 8.92 -8.43
CA ALA A 313 20.33 9.78 -7.48
C ALA A 313 18.89 10.04 -7.93
N ALA A 314 18.67 10.29 -9.23
CA ALA A 314 17.34 10.49 -9.78
C ALA A 314 16.49 9.21 -9.78
N CYS A 315 17.09 8.05 -10.08
CA CYS A 315 16.41 6.76 -9.93
C CYS A 315 16.04 6.48 -8.46
N CYS A 316 16.94 6.79 -7.52
CA CYS A 316 16.67 6.67 -6.08
C CYS A 316 15.53 7.60 -5.65
N ALA A 317 15.55 8.86 -6.10
CA ALA A 317 14.50 9.83 -5.84
C ALA A 317 13.14 9.34 -6.36
N LEU A 318 13.08 8.90 -7.62
CA LEU A 318 11.85 8.38 -8.23
C LEU A 318 11.31 7.16 -7.48
N ALA A 319 12.17 6.18 -7.17
CA ALA A 319 11.77 4.99 -6.43
C ALA A 319 11.28 5.34 -5.02
N TRP A 320 11.98 6.23 -4.31
CA TRP A 320 11.60 6.67 -2.98
C TRP A 320 10.28 7.43 -2.99
N THR A 321 10.05 8.32 -3.96
CA THR A 321 8.76 9.03 -4.11
C THR A 321 7.59 8.08 -4.34
N VAL A 322 7.76 7.07 -5.22
CA VAL A 322 6.72 6.05 -5.47
C VAL A 322 6.38 5.28 -4.20
N LEU A 323 7.40 4.81 -3.47
CA LEU A 323 7.21 4.05 -2.24
C LEU A 323 6.64 4.93 -1.10
N LEU A 324 7.04 6.19 -1.02
CA LEU A 324 6.51 7.14 -0.05
C LEU A 324 5.02 7.37 -0.23
N VAL A 325 4.56 7.54 -1.47
CA VAL A 325 3.13 7.69 -1.77
C VAL A 325 2.36 6.39 -1.52
N PHE A 326 2.96 5.23 -1.78
CA PHE A 326 2.38 3.94 -1.39
C PHE A 326 2.15 3.86 0.13
N GLU A 327 3.16 4.21 0.92
CA GLU A 327 3.07 4.22 2.39
C GLU A 327 2.08 5.28 2.91
N LEU A 328 2.08 6.47 2.31
CA LEU A 328 1.13 7.53 2.62
C LEU A 328 -0.31 7.07 2.35
N LYS A 329 -0.56 6.33 1.26
CA LYS A 329 -1.86 5.71 0.98
C LYS A 329 -2.25 4.72 2.09
N VAL A 330 -1.36 3.81 2.47
CA VAL A 330 -1.62 2.81 3.53
C VAL A 330 -1.94 3.52 4.85
N TYR A 331 -1.17 4.54 5.20
CA TYR A 331 -1.34 5.33 6.41
C TYR A 331 -2.70 6.05 6.45
N VAL A 332 -3.09 6.70 5.35
CA VAL A 332 -4.36 7.46 5.30
C VAL A 332 -5.56 6.52 5.38
N VAL A 333 -5.54 5.41 4.61
CA VAL A 333 -6.62 4.42 4.64
C VAL A 333 -6.74 3.81 6.04
N SER A 334 -5.63 3.39 6.65
CA SER A 334 -5.66 2.80 7.98
C SER A 334 -6.09 3.78 9.07
N GLY A 335 -5.68 5.04 9.01
CA GLY A 335 -6.12 6.07 9.96
C GLY A 335 -7.63 6.33 9.90
N VAL A 336 -8.19 6.47 8.69
CA VAL A 336 -9.65 6.68 8.51
C VAL A 336 -10.44 5.45 8.96
N VAL A 337 -9.98 4.24 8.58
CA VAL A 337 -10.65 2.98 8.96
C VAL A 337 -10.58 2.75 10.46
N ALA A 338 -9.46 3.05 11.13
CA ALA A 338 -9.33 2.94 12.57
C ALA A 338 -10.26 3.90 13.31
N GLN A 339 -10.35 5.15 12.85
CA GLN A 339 -11.28 6.13 13.44
C GLN A 339 -12.73 5.71 13.25
N TRP A 340 -13.08 5.14 12.10
CA TRP A 340 -14.41 4.57 11.86
C TRP A 340 -14.68 3.37 12.78
N TYR A 341 -13.72 2.45 12.90
CA TYR A 341 -13.80 1.26 13.75
C TYR A 341 -14.00 1.59 15.24
N PHE A 342 -13.21 2.53 15.76
CA PHE A 342 -13.27 2.97 17.17
C PHE A 342 -14.29 4.08 17.43
N SER A 343 -15.07 4.49 16.43
CA SER A 343 -16.08 5.53 16.63
C SER A 343 -17.20 5.01 17.53
N PRO A 344 -17.62 5.75 18.59
CA PRO A 344 -18.76 5.43 19.44
C PRO A 344 -20.13 5.40 18.74
N SER A 345 -20.18 5.52 17.41
CA SER A 345 -21.42 5.73 16.66
C SER A 345 -22.29 4.48 16.60
N GLY A 346 -23.25 4.36 17.52
CA GLY A 346 -24.60 3.89 17.19
C GLY A 346 -24.77 2.41 16.82
N HIS A 347 -23.81 1.53 17.10
CA HIS A 347 -23.86 0.08 16.83
C HIS A 347 -24.98 -0.67 17.60
N LEU A 348 -25.84 0.03 18.36
CA LEU A 348 -27.06 -0.49 19.00
C LEU A 348 -28.37 -0.18 18.25
N SER A 349 -28.38 0.60 17.16
CA SER A 349 -29.65 0.92 16.47
C SER A 349 -30.10 -0.15 15.46
N GLY A 350 -29.40 -1.28 15.35
CA GLY A 350 -29.58 -2.29 14.29
C GLY A 350 -30.17 -3.64 14.73
N GLY A 351 -30.63 -3.79 15.97
CA GLY A 351 -31.36 -4.98 16.45
C GLY A 351 -32.75 -5.18 15.83
N GLY A 352 -32.97 -4.70 14.60
CA GLY A 352 -34.24 -4.74 13.87
C GLY A 352 -34.08 -5.19 12.42
N ALA A 353 -33.14 -6.06 12.11
CA ALA A 353 -33.03 -6.73 10.80
C ALA A 353 -34.08 -7.85 10.62
N GLY A 354 -35.31 -7.61 11.04
CA GLY A 354 -36.36 -8.64 11.07
C GLY A 354 -37.78 -8.11 11.24
N SER A 355 -38.19 -7.04 10.55
CA SER A 355 -39.60 -6.85 10.14
C SER A 355 -39.78 -5.60 9.28
N GLY A 356 -40.40 -5.78 8.12
CA GLY A 356 -41.24 -4.74 7.53
C GLY A 356 -40.57 -3.81 6.52
N LEU A 357 -40.39 -4.30 5.30
CA LEU A 357 -40.64 -3.48 4.11
C LEU A 357 -42.11 -3.02 4.15
N SER A 358 -42.39 -1.94 4.86
CA SER A 358 -43.63 -1.18 4.76
C SER A 358 -43.28 0.19 4.20
N MET A 359 -43.37 0.31 2.87
CA MET A 359 -43.56 1.59 2.21
C MET A 359 -44.87 2.21 2.74
N GLY A 360 -44.76 2.96 3.83
CA GLY A 360 -45.79 3.89 4.26
C GLY A 360 -45.71 5.14 3.40
N MET A 361 -46.39 5.14 2.26
CA MET A 361 -46.88 6.37 1.63
C MET A 361 -47.88 7.01 2.61
N GLY A 362 -47.39 7.84 3.52
CA GLY A 362 -48.18 8.57 4.50
C GLY A 362 -48.10 10.06 4.26
N SER A 363 -49.16 10.57 3.62
CA SER A 363 -49.48 11.98 3.35
C SER A 363 -49.25 12.88 4.57
N GLY A 364 -48.61 14.03 4.36
CA GLY A 364 -48.32 15.00 5.43
C GLY A 364 -47.72 16.33 4.94
N MET A 365 -48.27 16.89 3.85
CA MET A 365 -48.04 18.30 3.48
C MET A 365 -48.67 19.21 4.55
N GLY A 366 -47.89 19.61 5.54
CA GLY A 366 -48.21 20.72 6.43
C GLY A 366 -47.55 22.00 5.94
N MET A 367 -48.26 22.78 5.13
CA MET A 367 -47.89 24.17 4.82
C MET A 367 -48.10 25.03 6.09
N GLY A 368 -47.01 25.49 6.69
CA GLY A 368 -46.99 26.53 7.70
C GLY A 368 -46.16 27.71 7.23
N MET A 369 -46.76 28.61 6.45
CA MET A 369 -46.18 29.92 6.12
C MET A 369 -46.25 30.81 7.36
N GLY A 370 -45.11 31.08 7.99
CA GLY A 370 -44.93 32.17 8.94
C GLY A 370 -44.01 33.23 8.33
N MET A 371 -44.60 34.25 7.70
CA MET A 371 -43.88 35.46 7.29
C MET A 371 -43.64 36.35 8.52
N GLY A 372 -42.38 36.42 8.96
CA GLY A 372 -41.89 37.46 9.87
C GLY A 372 -40.88 38.33 9.15
N MET A 373 -41.31 39.50 8.66
CA MET A 373 -40.40 40.54 8.16
C MET A 373 -39.76 41.25 9.34
N GLY A 374 -38.46 41.04 9.55
CA GLY A 374 -37.59 41.90 10.36
C GLY A 374 -36.51 42.49 9.45
N MET A 375 -36.67 43.76 9.07
CA MET A 375 -35.59 44.55 8.47
C MET A 375 -34.69 45.07 9.58
N GLY A 376 -33.41 44.71 9.53
CA GLY A 376 -32.35 45.26 10.36
C GLY A 376 -31.03 44.80 9.77
N GLY A 377 -30.39 45.68 9.00
CA GLY A 377 -29.19 45.38 8.24
C GLY A 377 -27.97 45.18 9.12
N GLU A 378 -27.11 44.26 8.70
CA GLU A 378 -25.65 44.37 8.77
C GLU A 378 -25.04 43.31 7.85
N ALA A 379 -24.23 43.75 6.91
CA ALA A 379 -23.55 42.89 5.95
C ALA A 379 -22.48 42.06 6.66
N SER A 380 -22.84 40.85 7.05
CA SER A 380 -21.89 39.82 7.49
C SER A 380 -22.07 38.58 6.61
N ALA A 381 -20.94 38.09 6.10
CA ALA A 381 -20.87 37.02 5.12
C ALA A 381 -21.60 35.74 5.59
N PRO A 382 -22.27 35.01 4.69
CA PRO A 382 -22.95 33.76 5.05
C PRO A 382 -21.91 32.66 5.26
N LEU A 383 -21.38 32.57 6.47
CA LEU A 383 -20.76 31.36 6.98
C LEU A 383 -21.88 30.36 7.25
N LEU A 384 -21.88 29.25 6.50
CA LEU A 384 -22.74 28.08 6.64
C LEU A 384 -22.75 27.54 8.08
N GLY A 385 -23.56 28.15 8.94
CA GLY A 385 -23.94 27.65 10.26
C GLY A 385 -25.02 26.60 10.11
N LEU A 386 -24.64 25.40 9.66
CA LEU A 386 -25.48 24.21 9.79
C LEU A 386 -25.53 23.83 11.28
N GLY A 387 -26.73 23.96 11.86
CA GLY A 387 -27.02 23.70 13.26
C GLY A 387 -26.63 22.29 13.71
N GLY A 388 -26.27 22.20 14.99
CA GLY A 388 -25.83 20.98 15.68
C GLY A 388 -26.92 19.91 15.82
N GLY A 389 -27.22 19.22 14.73
CA GLY A 389 -27.94 17.95 14.73
C GLY A 389 -26.95 16.80 14.63
N GLY A 390 -26.99 15.88 15.60
CA GLY A 390 -26.38 14.54 15.62
C GLY A 390 -25.03 14.44 14.91
N GLY A 391 -23.93 14.50 15.68
CA GLY A 391 -22.56 14.45 15.18
C GLY A 391 -22.24 13.19 14.39
N TYR A 392 -22.68 13.13 13.13
CA TYR A 392 -22.13 12.23 12.14
C TYR A 392 -20.66 12.58 12.04
N TYR A 393 -19.81 11.62 12.37
CA TYR A 393 -18.39 11.67 12.07
C TYR A 393 -18.24 12.00 10.59
N SER A 394 -18.00 13.28 10.29
CA SER A 394 -17.84 13.73 8.92
C SER A 394 -16.57 13.06 8.39
N SER A 395 -16.72 12.13 7.44
CA SER A 395 -15.61 11.39 6.81
C SER A 395 -14.50 12.33 6.34
N GLY A 396 -14.87 13.56 5.95
CA GLY A 396 -13.93 14.62 5.58
C GLY A 396 -13.00 15.06 6.72
N ARG A 397 -13.49 15.17 7.96
CA ARG A 397 -12.65 15.53 9.12
C ARG A 397 -11.65 14.43 9.45
N ALA A 398 -12.10 13.17 9.45
CA ALA A 398 -11.23 12.01 9.68
C ALA A 398 -10.09 11.94 8.65
N LEU A 399 -10.45 12.13 7.37
CA LEU A 399 -9.51 12.17 6.26
C LEU A 399 -8.51 13.33 6.39
N CYS A 400 -9.00 14.56 6.64
CA CYS A 400 -8.14 15.74 6.77
C CYS A 400 -7.21 15.63 7.98
N ALA A 401 -7.68 15.09 9.10
CA ALA A 401 -6.86 14.82 10.28
C ALA A 401 -5.77 13.78 9.95
N SER A 402 -6.14 12.67 9.31
CA SER A 402 -5.18 11.63 8.92
C SER A 402 -4.11 12.15 7.96
N LEU A 403 -4.50 12.91 6.92
CA LEU A 403 -3.58 13.58 6.00
C LEU A 403 -2.70 14.61 6.71
N GLY A 404 -3.27 15.41 7.61
CA GLY A 404 -2.52 16.38 8.41
C GLY A 404 -1.46 15.72 9.29
N HIS A 405 -1.77 14.56 9.90
CA HIS A 405 -0.79 13.80 10.66
C HIS A 405 0.28 13.16 9.78
N ALA A 406 -0.11 12.65 8.62
CA ALA A 406 0.80 12.01 7.68
C ALA A 406 1.82 12.98 7.08
N LEU A 407 1.36 14.17 6.67
CA LEU A 407 2.20 15.22 6.07
C LEU A 407 2.89 16.10 7.13
N GLY A 408 2.45 16.04 8.39
CA GLY A 408 3.03 16.78 9.51
C GLY A 408 3.96 15.91 10.37
N PRO A 409 3.55 15.55 11.61
CA PRO A 409 4.42 14.91 12.59
C PRO A 409 4.92 13.51 12.21
N SER A 410 4.18 12.76 11.39
CA SER A 410 4.56 11.39 10.97
C SER A 410 5.30 11.34 9.63
N PHE A 411 5.53 12.47 8.96
CA PHE A 411 6.16 12.49 7.64
C PHE A 411 7.55 11.85 7.64
N GLY A 412 8.38 12.15 8.66
CA GLY A 412 9.71 11.55 8.80
C GLY A 412 9.65 10.02 8.94
N SER A 413 8.70 9.50 9.70
CA SER A 413 8.50 8.07 9.87
C SER A 413 8.01 7.39 8.59
N LEU A 414 7.17 8.06 7.78
CA LEU A 414 6.76 7.57 6.46
C LEU A 414 7.93 7.55 5.46
N CYS A 415 8.80 8.57 5.49
CA CYS A 415 10.05 8.56 4.73
C CYS A 415 10.97 7.39 5.15
N ALA A 416 11.04 7.08 6.44
CA ALA A 416 11.80 5.93 6.94
C ALA A 416 11.19 4.60 6.47
N ALA A 417 9.86 4.43 6.57
CA ALA A 417 9.16 3.23 6.10
C ALA A 417 9.39 2.98 4.60
N SER A 418 9.23 4.02 3.79
CA SER A 418 9.47 3.95 2.34
C SER A 418 10.94 3.70 1.97
N ALA A 419 11.91 4.21 2.75
CA ALA A 419 13.32 3.89 2.57
C ALA A 419 13.61 2.40 2.86
N VAL A 420 12.98 1.82 3.88
CA VAL A 420 13.10 0.39 4.20
C VAL A 420 12.47 -0.47 3.09
N LEU A 421 11.30 -0.07 2.56
CA LEU A 421 10.75 -0.71 1.37
C LEU A 421 11.66 -0.58 0.14
N GLY A 422 12.30 0.58 -0.04
CA GLY A 422 13.24 0.81 -1.13
C GLY A 422 14.45 -0.13 -1.03
N ALA A 423 15.00 -0.27 0.17
CA ALA A 423 16.11 -1.17 0.45
C ALA A 423 15.74 -2.64 0.20
N THR A 424 14.54 -3.07 0.60
CA THR A 424 14.06 -4.45 0.38
C THR A 424 13.75 -4.74 -1.09
N ALA A 425 13.15 -3.80 -1.81
CA ALA A 425 12.94 -3.89 -3.26
C ALA A 425 14.27 -3.94 -4.03
N TYR A 426 15.26 -3.13 -3.62
CA TYR A 426 16.60 -3.17 -4.19
C TYR A 426 17.29 -4.51 -3.92
N ALA A 427 17.21 -5.03 -2.69
CA ALA A 427 17.74 -6.35 -2.34
C ALA A 427 17.13 -7.46 -3.21
N ARG A 428 15.81 -7.43 -3.44
CA ARG A 428 15.11 -8.35 -4.36
C ARG A 428 15.65 -8.25 -5.79
N ALA A 429 15.85 -7.04 -6.30
CA ALA A 429 16.42 -6.83 -7.63
C ALA A 429 17.86 -7.36 -7.74
N VAL A 430 18.68 -7.16 -6.73
CA VAL A 430 20.06 -7.69 -6.67
C VAL A 430 20.05 -9.21 -6.63
N VAL A 431 19.26 -9.83 -5.75
CA VAL A 431 19.13 -11.29 -5.66
C VAL A 431 18.65 -11.88 -6.99
N ASN A 432 17.64 -11.29 -7.62
CA ASN A 432 17.14 -11.75 -8.91
C ASN A 432 18.19 -11.64 -10.03
N ARG A 433 19.02 -10.59 -10.04
CA ARG A 433 20.12 -10.44 -11.00
C ARG A 433 21.23 -11.46 -10.77
N LEU A 434 21.59 -11.71 -9.51
CA LEU A 434 22.58 -12.74 -9.17
C LEU A 434 22.09 -14.13 -9.58
N LEU A 435 20.79 -14.41 -9.41
CA LEU A 435 20.18 -15.67 -9.85
C LEU A 435 20.07 -15.77 -11.38
N ALA A 436 19.77 -14.67 -12.06
CA ALA A 436 19.76 -14.66 -13.52
C ALA A 436 21.16 -14.96 -14.07
N ARG A 437 22.20 -14.35 -13.49
CA ARG A 437 23.60 -14.65 -13.84
C ARG A 437 23.96 -16.11 -13.54
N SER A 438 23.59 -16.64 -12.38
CA SER A 438 23.89 -18.03 -12.03
C SER A 438 23.16 -19.04 -12.92
N ARG A 439 21.92 -18.76 -13.33
CA ARG A 439 21.18 -19.59 -14.31
C ARG A 439 21.87 -19.60 -15.67
N HIS A 440 22.31 -18.44 -16.17
CA HIS A 440 23.03 -18.37 -17.44
C HIS A 440 24.33 -19.18 -17.40
N GLU A 441 25.12 -19.05 -16.32
CA GLU A 441 26.34 -19.85 -16.15
C GLU A 441 26.06 -21.35 -16.02
N ALA A 442 24.97 -21.73 -15.33
CA ALA A 442 24.59 -23.13 -15.17
C ALA A 442 24.19 -23.77 -16.52
N VAL A 443 23.43 -23.06 -17.36
CA VAL A 443 23.07 -23.51 -18.71
C VAL A 443 24.30 -23.63 -19.60
N LEU A 444 25.20 -22.64 -19.56
CA LEU A 444 26.48 -22.68 -20.31
C LEU A 444 27.37 -23.85 -19.86
N ARG A 445 27.44 -24.14 -18.56
CA ARG A 445 28.19 -25.30 -18.03
C ARG A 445 27.52 -26.63 -18.37
N ALA A 446 26.19 -26.69 -18.42
CA ALA A 446 25.47 -27.88 -18.86
C ALA A 446 25.65 -28.19 -20.35
N ALA A 447 25.95 -27.17 -21.17
CA ALA A 447 26.18 -27.32 -22.61
C ALA A 447 27.60 -27.83 -22.97
N LEU A 448 28.54 -27.91 -22.02
CA LEU A 448 29.90 -28.40 -22.27
C LEU A 448 30.03 -29.88 -21.86
N PRO A 449 30.00 -30.84 -22.81
CA PRO A 449 30.22 -32.24 -22.50
C PRO A 449 31.69 -32.48 -22.14
N GLY A 450 31.98 -32.98 -20.92
CA GLY A 450 33.29 -33.60 -20.62
C GLY A 450 34.02 -33.19 -19.35
N ARG A 451 33.47 -32.33 -18.47
CA ARG A 451 34.18 -31.91 -17.23
C ARG A 451 33.36 -32.19 -15.96
N GLY A 452 33.69 -33.30 -15.28
CA GLY A 452 33.40 -33.60 -13.87
C GLY A 452 32.03 -33.16 -13.31
N GLN A 453 31.02 -34.02 -13.45
CA GLN A 453 29.61 -33.81 -13.13
C GLN A 453 29.26 -33.64 -11.63
N GLY A 454 30.21 -33.79 -10.70
CA GLY A 454 29.91 -33.93 -9.27
C GLY A 454 29.71 -32.64 -8.47
N CYS A 455 30.38 -31.54 -8.81
CA CYS A 455 30.47 -30.37 -7.90
C CYS A 455 29.49 -29.21 -8.24
N GLY A 456 29.01 -29.13 -9.49
CA GLY A 456 28.15 -28.02 -9.93
C GLY A 456 26.71 -28.04 -9.39
N CYS A 457 26.15 -29.23 -9.14
CA CYS A 457 24.76 -29.40 -8.71
C CYS A 457 24.51 -28.85 -7.30
N TRP A 458 25.48 -28.98 -6.39
CA TRP A 458 25.36 -28.51 -5.00
C TRP A 458 25.34 -26.98 -4.91
N LEU A 459 26.18 -26.29 -5.71
CA LEU A 459 26.20 -24.82 -5.74
C LEU A 459 24.89 -24.25 -6.33
N ALA A 460 24.32 -24.89 -7.34
CA ALA A 460 23.03 -24.49 -7.91
C ALA A 460 21.88 -24.69 -6.91
N ALA A 461 21.85 -25.83 -6.22
CA ALA A 461 20.85 -26.12 -5.18
C ALA A 461 20.96 -25.13 -4.00
N LEU A 462 22.18 -24.81 -3.54
CA LEU A 462 22.40 -23.84 -2.47
C LEU A 462 22.00 -22.43 -2.89
N GLY A 463 22.28 -22.02 -4.14
CA GLY A 463 21.82 -20.74 -4.69
C GLY A 463 20.29 -20.65 -4.80
N ALA A 464 19.62 -21.74 -5.18
CA ALA A 464 18.16 -21.81 -5.21
C ALA A 464 17.56 -21.75 -3.79
N ALA A 465 18.15 -22.45 -2.82
CA ALA A 465 17.72 -22.39 -1.42
C ALA A 465 17.90 -20.99 -0.82
N LEU A 466 19.08 -20.39 -0.98
CA LEU A 466 19.37 -19.03 -0.49
C LEU A 466 18.41 -18.00 -1.10
N SER A 467 18.13 -18.10 -2.40
CA SER A 467 17.18 -17.19 -3.05
C SER A 467 15.75 -17.34 -2.56
N CYS A 468 15.29 -18.58 -2.33
CA CYS A 468 14.00 -18.82 -1.70
C CYS A 468 13.95 -18.18 -0.29
N CYS A 469 14.97 -18.40 0.53
CA CYS A 469 15.07 -17.79 1.86
C CYS A 469 15.09 -16.26 1.81
N CYS A 470 15.90 -15.66 0.93
CA CYS A 470 15.94 -14.22 0.74
C CYS A 470 14.60 -13.67 0.28
N TRP A 471 13.90 -14.37 -0.64
CA TRP A 471 12.57 -13.98 -1.09
C TRP A 471 11.56 -13.96 0.06
N CYS A 472 11.56 -15.00 0.90
CA CYS A 472 10.73 -15.08 2.10
C CYS A 472 11.05 -13.95 3.08
N CYS A 473 12.33 -13.66 3.35
CA CYS A 473 12.74 -12.58 4.24
C CYS A 473 12.30 -11.21 3.72
N VAL A 474 12.49 -10.93 2.43
CA VAL A 474 12.06 -9.67 1.80
C VAL A 474 10.54 -9.54 1.86
N ALA A 475 9.80 -10.60 1.53
CA ALA A 475 8.34 -10.60 1.62
C ALA A 475 7.85 -10.35 3.05
N ALA A 476 8.48 -10.96 4.06
CA ALA A 476 8.16 -10.73 5.45
C ALA A 476 8.43 -9.28 5.88
N LEU A 477 9.58 -8.71 5.49
CA LEU A 477 9.93 -7.31 5.80
C LEU A 477 8.97 -6.31 5.14
N GLU A 478 8.54 -6.59 3.91
CA GLU A 478 7.56 -5.77 3.18
C GLU A 478 6.23 -5.68 3.95
N GLN A 479 5.75 -6.80 4.49
CA GLN A 479 4.54 -6.77 5.30
C GLN A 479 4.71 -6.22 6.69
N LEU A 480 5.83 -6.52 7.35
CA LEU A 480 6.14 -5.91 8.63
C LEU A 480 6.14 -4.39 8.51
N THR A 481 6.66 -3.87 7.39
CA THR A 481 6.62 -2.45 7.08
C THR A 481 5.19 -1.96 6.88
N LYS A 482 4.38 -2.68 6.08
CA LYS A 482 2.96 -2.34 5.87
C LYS A 482 2.17 -2.28 7.18
N PHE A 483 2.27 -3.31 8.02
CA PHE A 483 1.60 -3.36 9.33
C PHE A 483 2.16 -2.33 10.31
N ALA A 484 3.47 -2.07 10.29
CA ALA A 484 4.06 -0.99 11.08
C ALA A 484 3.47 0.37 10.69
N THR A 485 3.23 0.61 9.40
CA THR A 485 2.59 1.85 8.93
C THR A 485 1.13 1.93 9.34
N VAL A 486 0.39 0.83 9.32
CA VAL A 486 -0.97 0.76 9.89
C VAL A 486 -0.95 1.09 11.38
N GLN A 487 -0.01 0.50 12.15
CA GLN A 487 0.15 0.77 13.58
C GLN A 487 0.58 2.22 13.85
N MET A 488 1.42 2.81 12.99
CA MET A 488 1.79 4.23 13.07
C MET A 488 0.60 5.14 12.85
N ALA A 489 -0.27 4.82 11.87
CA ALA A 489 -1.45 5.61 11.59
C ALA A 489 -2.37 5.68 12.81
N MET A 490 -2.57 4.55 13.48
CA MET A 490 -3.38 4.43 14.69
C MET A 490 -2.72 5.10 15.90
N SER A 491 -1.52 4.66 16.26
CA SER A 491 -0.85 5.03 17.52
C SER A 491 -0.07 6.35 17.50
N GLY A 492 0.31 6.84 16.32
CA GLY A 492 1.21 7.99 16.19
C GLY A 492 2.65 7.73 16.65
N GLN A 493 3.04 6.47 16.86
CA GLN A 493 4.41 6.10 17.20
C GLN A 493 5.38 6.32 16.02
N SER A 494 6.69 6.33 16.31
CA SER A 494 7.72 6.31 15.25
C SER A 494 7.76 4.95 14.57
N PHE A 495 8.29 4.90 13.34
CA PHE A 495 8.30 3.68 12.53
C PHE A 495 8.97 2.50 13.24
N PHE A 496 10.14 2.71 13.84
CA PHE A 496 10.88 1.66 14.54
C PHE A 496 10.24 1.23 15.87
N ALA A 497 9.41 2.07 16.50
CA ALA A 497 8.66 1.71 17.69
C ALA A 497 7.40 0.92 17.31
N ALA A 498 6.67 1.39 16.30
CA ALA A 498 5.48 0.73 15.76
C ALA A 498 5.82 -0.67 15.22
N SER A 499 6.92 -0.82 14.48
CA SER A 499 7.38 -2.13 13.99
C SER A 499 7.72 -3.11 15.12
N ARG A 500 8.35 -2.66 16.22
CA ARG A 500 8.59 -3.50 17.39
C ARG A 500 7.29 -3.97 18.05
N SER A 501 6.30 -3.08 18.17
CA SER A 501 4.96 -3.42 18.65
C SER A 501 4.29 -4.45 17.72
N VAL A 502 4.33 -4.23 16.41
CA VAL A 502 3.77 -5.16 15.41
C VAL A 502 4.47 -6.52 15.44
N VAL A 503 5.80 -6.57 15.56
CA VAL A 503 6.53 -7.84 15.69
C VAL A 503 6.12 -8.58 16.97
N ALA A 504 5.90 -7.88 18.07
CA ALA A 504 5.39 -8.48 19.31
C ALA A 504 3.96 -9.03 19.15
N LEU A 505 3.08 -8.27 18.49
CA LEU A 505 1.70 -8.70 18.17
C LEU A 505 1.70 -9.92 17.25
N LEU A 506 2.49 -9.88 16.18
CA LEU A 506 2.61 -10.98 15.22
C LEU A 506 3.23 -12.22 15.86
N ARG A 507 4.21 -12.09 16.76
CA ARG A 507 4.78 -13.26 17.46
C ARG A 507 3.72 -14.03 18.26
N ARG A 508 2.69 -13.35 18.77
CA ARG A 508 1.58 -13.95 19.53
C ARG A 508 0.47 -14.49 18.62
N ASN A 509 0.26 -13.88 17.45
CA ASN A 509 -0.89 -14.14 16.57
C ASN A 509 -0.48 -14.52 15.11
N LEU A 510 0.74 -15.05 14.90
CA LEU A 510 1.38 -15.13 13.57
C LEU A 510 0.61 -15.94 12.53
N MET A 511 0.08 -17.09 12.95
CA MET A 511 -0.54 -18.07 12.04
C MET A 511 -1.85 -17.53 11.43
N ASP A 512 -2.62 -16.77 12.19
CA ASP A 512 -3.86 -16.18 11.71
C ASP A 512 -3.60 -14.99 10.79
N ALA A 513 -2.60 -14.16 11.13
CA ALA A 513 -2.18 -13.03 10.31
C ALA A 513 -1.68 -13.49 8.93
N TYR A 514 -0.93 -14.60 8.87
CA TYR A 514 -0.38 -15.12 7.63
C TYR A 514 -1.47 -15.56 6.64
N ASN A 515 -2.44 -16.35 7.10
CA ASN A 515 -3.53 -16.82 6.25
C ASN A 515 -4.33 -15.63 5.68
N MET A 516 -4.70 -14.67 6.53
CA MET A 516 -5.45 -13.51 6.08
C MET A 516 -4.69 -12.69 5.03
N TRP A 517 -3.39 -12.48 5.25
CA TRP A 517 -2.54 -11.70 4.37
C TRP A 517 -2.49 -12.29 2.94
N TRP A 518 -2.37 -13.61 2.80
CA TRP A 518 -2.32 -14.22 1.47
C TRP A 518 -3.68 -14.20 0.76
N TYR A 519 -4.76 -14.55 1.46
CA TYR A 519 -6.06 -14.75 0.83
C TYR A 519 -6.78 -13.45 0.46
N VAL A 520 -6.64 -12.37 1.24
CA VAL A 520 -7.33 -11.10 0.98
C VAL A 520 -7.00 -10.54 -0.42
N PRO A 521 -5.71 -10.32 -0.79
CA PRO A 521 -5.35 -9.81 -2.12
C PRO A 521 -5.70 -10.80 -3.24
N VAL A 522 -5.54 -12.10 -2.99
CA VAL A 522 -5.81 -13.16 -3.96
C VAL A 522 -7.30 -13.20 -4.32
N VAL A 523 -8.20 -13.14 -3.33
CA VAL A 523 -9.65 -13.08 -3.52
C VAL A 523 -10.06 -11.78 -4.24
N LEU A 524 -9.58 -10.63 -3.76
CA LEU A 524 -9.91 -9.34 -4.36
C LEU A 524 -9.39 -9.23 -5.81
N GLY A 525 -8.15 -9.65 -6.06
CA GLY A 525 -7.50 -9.58 -7.37
C GLY A 525 -8.15 -10.50 -8.41
N SER A 526 -8.48 -11.74 -8.02
CA SER A 526 -9.20 -12.66 -8.91
C SER A 526 -10.61 -12.16 -9.23
N GLY A 527 -11.35 -11.64 -8.24
CA GLY A 527 -12.64 -11.02 -8.51
C GLY A 527 -12.52 -9.79 -9.44
N ALA A 528 -11.52 -8.93 -9.22
CA ALA A 528 -11.28 -7.78 -10.10
C ALA A 528 -10.95 -8.21 -11.53
N ALA A 529 -10.13 -9.25 -11.71
CA ALA A 529 -9.83 -9.81 -13.01
C ALA A 529 -11.10 -10.35 -13.70
N ALA A 530 -12.00 -11.01 -12.97
CA ALA A 530 -13.28 -11.48 -13.52
C ALA A 530 -14.17 -10.33 -14.00
N PHE A 531 -14.33 -9.27 -13.20
CA PHE A 531 -15.13 -8.10 -13.58
C PHE A 531 -14.50 -7.33 -14.76
N ALA A 532 -13.17 -7.19 -14.78
CA ALA A 532 -12.45 -6.57 -15.89
C ALA A 532 -12.60 -7.37 -17.19
N ALA A 533 -12.49 -8.70 -17.12
CA ALA A 533 -12.68 -9.59 -18.26
C ALA A 533 -14.13 -9.55 -18.78
N ALA A 534 -15.10 -9.56 -17.87
CA ALA A 534 -16.52 -9.43 -18.22
C ALA A 534 -16.80 -8.10 -18.94
N TRP A 535 -16.22 -6.99 -18.46
CA TRP A 535 -16.32 -5.70 -19.12
C TRP A 535 -15.63 -5.67 -20.49
N GLY A 536 -14.42 -6.21 -20.60
CA GLY A 536 -13.71 -6.29 -21.88
C GLY A 536 -14.46 -7.13 -22.92
N TYR A 537 -15.09 -8.22 -22.48
CA TYR A 537 -15.94 -9.06 -23.33
C TYR A 537 -17.23 -8.35 -23.75
N ALA A 538 -17.88 -7.62 -22.83
CA ALA A 538 -19.04 -6.80 -23.15
C ALA A 538 -18.69 -5.69 -24.16
N ALA A 539 -17.55 -5.01 -23.97
CA ALA A 539 -17.06 -3.99 -24.89
C ALA A 539 -16.72 -4.57 -26.28
N TYR A 540 -16.12 -5.76 -26.34
CA TYR A 540 -15.90 -6.49 -27.59
C TYR A 540 -17.23 -6.76 -28.33
N TRP A 541 -18.24 -7.28 -27.62
CA TRP A 541 -19.56 -7.55 -28.21
C TRP A 541 -20.29 -6.30 -28.67
N LEU A 542 -20.25 -5.22 -27.88
CA LEU A 542 -20.82 -3.94 -28.25
C LEU A 542 -20.10 -3.34 -29.47
N ALA A 543 -18.78 -3.47 -29.56
CA ALA A 543 -18.01 -3.01 -30.71
C ALA A 543 -18.37 -3.79 -31.99
N LEU A 544 -18.63 -5.09 -31.89
CA LEU A 544 -19.06 -5.89 -33.04
C LEU A 544 -20.47 -5.54 -33.52
N THR A 545 -21.40 -5.32 -32.58
CA THR A 545 -22.84 -5.25 -32.90
C THR A 545 -23.36 -3.83 -33.04
N CYS A 546 -22.79 -2.87 -32.32
CA CYS A 546 -23.32 -1.51 -32.18
C CYS A 546 -22.42 -0.42 -32.76
N TRP A 547 -21.23 -0.72 -33.30
CA TRP A 547 -20.33 0.33 -33.77
C TRP A 547 -20.90 1.17 -34.92
N ALA A 548 -21.46 0.51 -35.95
CA ALA A 548 -22.04 1.17 -37.12
C ALA A 548 -23.19 2.14 -36.77
N PRO A 549 -24.19 1.77 -35.93
CA PRO A 549 -25.26 2.70 -35.58
C PRO A 549 -24.79 3.91 -34.75
N PHE A 550 -23.73 3.79 -33.94
CA PHE A 550 -23.25 4.91 -33.11
C PHE A 550 -22.33 5.88 -33.84
N THR A 551 -21.49 5.38 -34.74
CA THR A 551 -20.44 6.20 -35.37
C THR A 551 -20.80 6.63 -36.80
N HIS A 552 -21.88 6.08 -37.37
CA HIS A 552 -22.21 6.17 -38.79
C HIS A 552 -21.07 5.69 -39.72
N ALA A 553 -20.11 4.94 -39.17
CA ALA A 553 -18.98 4.36 -39.90
C ALA A 553 -19.22 2.88 -40.22
N ALA A 554 -18.37 2.31 -41.08
CA ALA A 554 -18.38 0.88 -41.37
C ALA A 554 -18.17 0.04 -40.09
N PRO A 555 -18.78 -1.17 -40.00
CA PRO A 555 -18.60 -2.05 -38.86
C PRO A 555 -17.13 -2.42 -38.66
N LEU A 556 -16.69 -2.48 -37.39
CA LEU A 556 -15.35 -2.91 -37.04
C LEU A 556 -15.16 -4.40 -37.39
N GLY A 557 -14.03 -4.71 -38.01
CA GLY A 557 -13.61 -6.11 -38.16
C GLY A 557 -13.37 -6.78 -36.79
N PRO A 558 -13.48 -8.12 -36.69
CA PRO A 558 -13.37 -8.84 -35.42
C PRO A 558 -12.04 -8.64 -34.71
N GLY A 559 -10.94 -8.45 -35.46
CA GLY A 559 -9.64 -8.13 -34.89
C GLY A 559 -9.63 -6.76 -34.19
N ALA A 560 -10.12 -5.72 -34.86
CA ALA A 560 -10.17 -4.37 -34.29
C ALA A 560 -11.11 -4.28 -33.09
N ALA A 561 -12.27 -4.97 -33.14
CA ALA A 561 -13.17 -5.10 -32.00
C ALA A 561 -12.49 -5.81 -30.81
N ALA A 562 -11.69 -6.85 -31.05
CA ALA A 562 -10.95 -7.55 -30.00
C ALA A 562 -9.88 -6.66 -29.35
N VAL A 563 -9.19 -5.82 -30.13
CA VAL A 563 -8.25 -4.81 -29.61
C VAL A 563 -8.99 -3.78 -28.75
N LEU A 564 -10.14 -3.28 -29.20
CA LEU A 564 -10.92 -2.32 -28.42
C LEU A 564 -11.44 -2.93 -27.11
N GLY A 565 -11.97 -4.16 -27.16
CA GLY A 565 -12.43 -4.89 -25.99
C GLY A 565 -11.30 -5.18 -24.99
N SER A 566 -10.10 -5.52 -25.46
CA SER A 566 -8.94 -5.74 -24.58
C SER A 566 -8.44 -4.44 -23.94
N LEU A 567 -8.43 -3.32 -24.68
CA LEU A 567 -8.12 -1.99 -24.12
C LEU A 567 -9.13 -1.58 -23.06
N ALA A 568 -10.43 -1.77 -23.31
CA ALA A 568 -11.50 -1.47 -22.35
C ALA A 568 -11.38 -2.36 -21.09
N GLY A 569 -11.12 -3.65 -21.27
CA GLY A 569 -10.85 -4.58 -20.16
C GLY A 569 -9.61 -4.20 -19.36
N GLY A 570 -8.54 -3.78 -20.03
CA GLY A 570 -7.32 -3.26 -19.40
C GLY A 570 -7.58 -1.99 -18.58
N ALA A 571 -8.34 -1.04 -19.11
CA ALA A 571 -8.75 0.16 -18.38
C ALA A 571 -9.58 -0.19 -17.13
N ALA A 572 -10.53 -1.13 -17.24
CA ALA A 572 -11.28 -1.63 -16.09
C ALA A 572 -10.38 -2.33 -15.07
N ALA A 573 -9.41 -3.14 -15.52
CA ALA A 573 -8.45 -3.80 -14.63
C ALA A 573 -7.60 -2.79 -13.84
N LEU A 574 -7.20 -1.68 -14.45
CA LEU A 574 -6.47 -0.60 -13.77
C LEU A 574 -7.32 0.05 -12.67
N VAL A 575 -8.56 0.43 -12.99
CA VAL A 575 -9.48 1.05 -12.02
C VAL A 575 -9.83 0.07 -10.89
N LEU A 576 -10.12 -1.19 -11.22
CA LEU A 576 -10.40 -2.22 -10.22
C LEU A 576 -9.18 -2.56 -9.38
N GLY A 577 -7.98 -2.60 -9.96
CA GLY A 577 -6.72 -2.79 -9.22
C GLY A 577 -6.49 -1.70 -8.18
N PHE A 578 -6.84 -0.46 -8.51
CA PHE A 578 -6.84 0.64 -7.55
C PHE A 578 -7.84 0.39 -6.40
N VAL A 579 -9.09 0.04 -6.71
CA VAL A 579 -10.13 -0.23 -5.68
C VAL A 579 -9.75 -1.43 -4.80
N VAL A 580 -9.24 -2.50 -5.40
CA VAL A 580 -8.71 -3.68 -4.69
C VAL A 580 -7.60 -3.27 -3.73
N SER A 581 -6.68 -2.40 -4.16
CA SER A 581 -5.60 -1.93 -3.29
C SER A 581 -6.13 -1.15 -2.07
N VAL A 582 -7.16 -0.31 -2.25
CA VAL A 582 -7.80 0.43 -1.14
C VAL A 582 -8.51 -0.54 -0.19
N LEU A 583 -9.29 -1.49 -0.73
CA LEU A 583 -9.99 -2.49 0.06
C LEU A 583 -9.04 -3.42 0.84
N ALA A 584 -7.93 -3.84 0.22
CA ALA A 584 -6.92 -4.64 0.90
C ALA A 584 -6.28 -3.87 2.07
N ASN A 585 -5.96 -2.59 1.86
CA ASN A 585 -5.43 -1.75 2.95
C ASN A 585 -6.46 -1.51 4.07
N ALA A 586 -7.75 -1.39 3.73
CA ALA A 586 -8.82 -1.27 4.71
C ALA A 586 -9.01 -2.58 5.50
N ALA A 587 -8.96 -3.73 4.83
CA ALA A 587 -9.01 -5.05 5.45
C ALA A 587 -7.84 -5.28 6.42
N ASP A 588 -6.61 -4.91 6.03
CA ASP A 588 -5.44 -5.00 6.90
C ASP A 588 -5.57 -4.09 8.13
N ALA A 589 -6.12 -2.88 7.96
CA ALA A 589 -6.38 -1.98 9.08
C ALA A 589 -7.42 -2.54 10.06
N LEU A 590 -8.53 -3.09 9.56
CA LEU A 590 -9.54 -3.75 10.39
C LEU A 590 -8.98 -4.95 11.15
N PHE A 591 -8.09 -5.72 10.52
CA PHE A 591 -7.43 -6.84 11.18
C PHE A 591 -6.52 -6.38 12.32
N VAL A 592 -5.70 -5.35 12.10
CA VAL A 592 -4.85 -4.80 13.16
C VAL A 592 -5.68 -4.23 14.29
N CYS A 593 -6.77 -3.50 14.00
CA CYS A 593 -7.73 -3.03 14.99
C CYS A 593 -8.30 -4.18 15.83
N PHE A 594 -8.73 -5.27 15.18
CA PHE A 594 -9.23 -6.46 15.86
C PHE A 594 -8.18 -7.11 16.77
N VAL A 595 -6.94 -7.24 16.30
CA VAL A 595 -5.85 -7.81 17.11
C VAL A 595 -5.54 -6.94 18.31
N LEU A 596 -5.57 -5.60 18.18
CA LEU A 596 -5.40 -4.67 19.28
C LEU A 596 -6.51 -4.77 20.32
N ASP A 597 -7.77 -4.87 19.88
CA ASP A 597 -8.90 -5.10 20.77
C ASP A 597 -8.77 -6.42 21.53
N ARG A 598 -8.40 -7.48 20.81
CA ARG A 598 -8.17 -8.79 21.41
C ARG A 598 -7.05 -8.76 22.46
N ASP A 599 -5.90 -8.16 22.14
CA ASP A 599 -4.77 -8.07 23.06
C ASP A 599 -5.08 -7.19 24.28
N SER A 600 -5.99 -6.22 24.15
CA SER A 600 -6.47 -5.39 25.26
C SER A 600 -7.63 -6.01 26.03
N GLY A 601 -8.20 -7.13 25.57
CA GLY A 601 -9.43 -7.70 26.13
C GLY A 601 -10.66 -6.80 25.95
N ALA A 602 -10.55 -5.76 25.11
CA ALA A 602 -11.67 -4.91 24.74
C ALA A 602 -12.48 -5.55 23.61
N VAL A 603 -13.77 -5.23 23.56
CA VAL A 603 -14.65 -5.59 22.44
C VAL A 603 -15.31 -4.32 21.98
N THR A 604 -14.68 -3.62 21.03
CA THR A 604 -15.26 -2.38 20.51
C THR A 604 -16.33 -2.67 19.46
N TRP A 605 -16.21 -3.80 18.73
CA TRP A 605 -17.15 -4.17 17.69
C TRP A 605 -17.57 -5.65 17.76
N TYR A 606 -18.72 -5.90 18.39
CA TYR A 606 -19.20 -7.25 18.69
C TYR A 606 -19.31 -8.14 17.45
N ASP A 607 -19.86 -7.65 16.34
CA ASP A 607 -20.05 -8.45 15.12
C ASP A 607 -18.73 -8.92 14.52
N LEU A 608 -17.72 -8.04 14.50
CA LEU A 608 -16.38 -8.43 14.04
C LEU A 608 -15.75 -9.43 15.00
N HIS A 609 -15.83 -9.19 16.31
CA HIS A 609 -15.33 -10.14 17.30
C HIS A 609 -16.03 -11.50 17.20
N ALA A 610 -17.34 -11.55 16.99
CA ALA A 610 -18.08 -12.78 16.78
C ALA A 610 -17.64 -13.51 15.50
N CYS A 611 -17.35 -12.77 14.43
CA CYS A 611 -16.82 -13.34 13.19
C CYS A 611 -15.39 -13.87 13.35
N MET A 612 -14.52 -13.11 14.00
CA MET A 612 -13.10 -13.44 14.17
C MET A 612 -12.85 -14.45 15.29
N ALA A 613 -13.76 -14.57 16.27
CA ALA A 613 -13.72 -15.62 17.28
C ALA A 613 -13.90 -17.02 16.70
N ALA A 614 -14.39 -17.14 15.46
CA ALA A 614 -14.47 -18.41 14.73
C ALA A 614 -13.11 -18.87 14.16
N LEU A 615 -12.04 -18.08 14.30
CA LEU A 615 -10.70 -18.49 13.87
C LEU A 615 -10.21 -19.71 14.66
N PRO A 616 -9.50 -20.66 14.03
CA PRO A 616 -8.96 -21.84 14.72
C PRO A 616 -8.10 -21.49 15.93
N CYS A 617 -7.30 -20.41 15.88
CA CYS A 617 -6.49 -20.02 17.04
C CYS A 617 -7.35 -19.51 18.21
N CYS A 618 -8.47 -18.83 17.91
CA CYS A 618 -9.42 -18.37 18.92
C CYS A 618 -10.14 -19.56 19.55
N ALA A 619 -10.54 -20.53 18.73
CA ALA A 619 -11.18 -21.75 19.18
C ALA A 619 -10.24 -22.57 20.08
N ALA A 620 -8.96 -22.71 19.71
CA ALA A 620 -7.97 -23.40 20.53
C ALA A 620 -7.71 -22.68 21.86
N ALA A 621 -7.54 -21.35 21.84
CA ALA A 621 -7.35 -20.56 23.06
C ALA A 621 -8.57 -20.61 23.99
N ARG A 622 -9.78 -20.56 23.42
CA ARG A 622 -11.03 -20.72 24.18
C ARG A 622 -11.14 -22.12 24.77
N ALA A 623 -10.89 -23.17 23.99
CA ALA A 623 -10.91 -24.55 24.48
C ALA A 623 -9.88 -24.76 25.61
N ALA A 624 -8.70 -24.15 25.52
CA ALA A 624 -7.71 -24.19 26.59
C ALA A 624 -8.18 -23.43 27.85
N ALA A 625 -8.78 -22.25 27.70
CA ALA A 625 -9.34 -21.50 28.82
C ALA A 625 -10.52 -22.24 29.48
N GLU A 626 -11.40 -22.85 28.69
CA GLU A 626 -12.50 -23.70 29.17
C GLU A 626 -11.98 -24.94 29.89
N ALA A 627 -10.90 -25.58 29.40
CA ALA A 627 -10.26 -26.70 30.07
C ALA A 627 -9.63 -26.29 31.41
N HIS A 628 -8.99 -25.13 31.50
CA HIS A 628 -8.45 -24.59 32.75
C HIS A 628 -9.56 -24.22 33.75
N ALA A 629 -10.65 -23.62 33.27
CA ALA A 629 -11.81 -23.34 34.10
C ALA A 629 -12.42 -24.64 34.66
N ALA A 630 -12.57 -25.67 33.81
CA ALA A 630 -13.07 -26.99 34.24
C ALA A 630 -12.13 -27.67 35.26
N GLN A 631 -10.82 -27.54 35.11
CA GLN A 631 -9.83 -28.07 36.07
C GLN A 631 -9.86 -27.34 37.42
N GLY A 632 -10.08 -26.02 37.43
CA GLY A 632 -10.21 -25.22 38.66
C GLY A 632 -11.39 -25.66 39.53
N TYR A 633 -12.51 -26.08 38.93
CA TYR A 633 -13.67 -26.61 39.67
C TYR A 633 -13.45 -28.03 40.22
N ALA A 634 -12.53 -28.81 39.65
CA ALA A 634 -12.31 -30.20 40.05
C ALA A 634 -11.32 -30.35 41.22
N GLN A 635 -10.54 -29.32 41.55
CA GLN A 635 -9.48 -29.40 42.57
C GLN A 635 -9.86 -28.96 43.99
N ASP A 636 -11.12 -28.57 44.25
CA ASP A 636 -11.58 -28.21 45.60
C ASP A 636 -12.58 -29.20 46.27
N PRO A 637 -12.36 -30.53 46.29
CA PRO A 637 -13.24 -31.45 47.01
C PRO A 637 -12.95 -31.59 48.52
N LEU A 638 -12.07 -30.78 49.14
CA LEU A 638 -11.61 -31.02 50.52
C LEU A 638 -11.99 -29.96 51.57
N LEU A 639 -12.71 -28.89 51.23
CA LEU A 639 -13.32 -27.98 52.20
C LEU A 639 -14.83 -28.17 52.23
N GLY A 640 -15.25 -29.26 52.89
CA GLY A 640 -16.64 -29.56 53.18
C GLY A 640 -17.26 -28.53 54.13
N GLY A 641 -17.92 -27.53 53.57
CA GLY A 641 -18.84 -26.64 54.28
C GLY A 641 -20.27 -26.86 53.76
N PRO A 642 -21.22 -27.35 54.58
CA PRO A 642 -22.62 -27.46 54.18
C PRO A 642 -23.26 -26.07 54.21
N GLY A 643 -23.41 -25.43 53.04
CA GLY A 643 -24.05 -24.11 52.98
C GLY A 643 -24.36 -23.64 51.57
N TYR A 644 -25.57 -23.95 51.11
CA TYR A 644 -26.32 -23.33 50.01
C TYR A 644 -25.67 -23.21 48.62
N GLY A 645 -26.22 -24.01 47.69
CA GLY A 645 -25.87 -24.02 46.28
C GLY A 645 -26.31 -22.77 45.52
N SER A 646 -25.39 -22.24 44.73
CA SER A 646 -25.67 -21.68 43.41
C SER A 646 -24.38 -21.71 42.60
N ALA A 647 -24.41 -22.39 41.45
CA ALA A 647 -23.29 -22.43 40.52
C ALA A 647 -23.08 -21.03 39.91
N PRO A 648 -21.85 -20.49 39.86
CA PRO A 648 -21.60 -19.25 39.14
C PRO A 648 -21.72 -19.50 37.63
N ALA A 649 -22.64 -18.80 36.97
CA ALA A 649 -22.79 -18.83 35.53
C ALA A 649 -21.53 -18.27 34.83
N PRO A 650 -21.18 -18.75 33.62
CA PRO A 650 -20.06 -18.22 32.86
C PRO A 650 -20.25 -16.72 32.59
N PHE A 651 -19.20 -15.94 32.87
CA PHE A 651 -19.13 -14.49 32.62
C PHE A 651 -19.29 -14.17 31.13
N TYR A 652 -20.54 -14.07 30.66
CA TYR A 652 -20.87 -13.09 29.64
C TYR A 652 -21.17 -11.79 30.38
N TYR A 653 -20.44 -10.73 30.04
CA TYR A 653 -20.73 -9.39 30.54
C TYR A 653 -22.07 -8.94 29.94
N VAL A 654 -23.17 -9.27 30.62
CA VAL A 654 -24.47 -8.66 30.40
C VAL A 654 -24.42 -7.34 31.17
N PRO A 655 -24.51 -6.17 30.51
CA PRO A 655 -24.58 -4.90 31.25
C PRO A 655 -25.79 -4.93 32.18
N PRO A 656 -25.65 -4.51 33.45
CA PRO A 656 -26.74 -4.56 34.41
C PRO A 656 -27.92 -3.72 33.90
N SER A 657 -29.12 -4.26 34.00
CA SER A 657 -30.37 -3.51 33.80
C SER A 657 -30.35 -2.27 34.72
N PRO A 658 -30.71 -1.08 34.21
CA PRO A 658 -30.71 0.13 35.03
C PRO A 658 -31.62 -0.08 36.25
N PRO A 659 -31.17 0.31 37.46
CA PRO A 659 -31.99 0.14 38.65
C PRO A 659 -33.30 0.92 38.50
N HIS A 660 -34.41 0.27 38.80
CA HIS A 660 -35.69 0.94 39.02
C HIS A 660 -35.52 1.90 40.20
N TYR A 661 -35.36 3.19 39.89
CA TYR A 661 -35.44 4.24 40.90
C TYR A 661 -36.90 4.37 41.37
N PRO A 662 -37.17 4.34 42.69
CA PRO A 662 -38.47 4.76 43.20
C PRO A 662 -38.71 6.25 42.88
N PRO A 663 -39.97 6.69 42.75
CA PRO A 663 -40.29 8.06 42.40
C PRO A 663 -39.71 9.04 43.43
N VAL A 664 -38.96 10.02 42.94
CA VAL A 664 -38.35 11.09 43.73
C VAL A 664 -39.47 11.99 44.30
N PRO A 665 -39.53 12.23 45.62
CA PRO A 665 -40.47 13.20 46.18
C PRO A 665 -40.07 14.65 45.82
N PRO A 666 -41.04 15.58 45.74
CA PRO A 666 -40.78 16.96 45.30
C PRO A 666 -39.85 17.70 46.27
N VAL A 667 -38.72 18.18 45.75
CA VAL A 667 -37.74 19.00 46.48
C VAL A 667 -38.21 20.45 46.52
N LEU A 668 -38.36 20.99 47.73
CA LEU A 668 -38.59 22.41 48.01
C LEU A 668 -37.38 23.27 47.59
N PRO A 669 -37.58 24.51 47.12
CA PRO A 669 -36.48 25.40 46.74
C PRO A 669 -35.67 25.86 47.98
N PRO A 670 -34.33 25.94 47.88
CA PRO A 670 -33.50 26.41 48.98
C PRO A 670 -33.60 27.94 49.18
N PRO A 671 -33.42 28.43 50.42
CA PRO A 671 -33.55 29.83 50.77
C PRO A 671 -32.36 30.66 50.29
N GLN A 672 -32.64 31.90 49.87
CA GLN A 672 -31.63 32.91 49.56
C GLN A 672 -31.06 33.54 50.84
N LEU A 673 -29.72 33.61 50.94
CA LEU A 673 -28.93 34.48 51.81
C LEU A 673 -27.47 34.27 51.38
N GLY A 674 -26.55 35.21 51.15
CA GLY A 674 -26.42 36.66 51.25
C GLY A 674 -24.91 36.94 51.08
N SER A 675 -24.51 38.04 50.43
CA SER A 675 -23.08 38.41 50.25
C SER A 675 -22.35 38.65 51.58
N PRO A 676 -20.99 38.56 51.59
CA PRO A 676 -20.21 39.80 51.58
C PRO A 676 -18.85 39.77 50.82
N VAL A 677 -18.50 40.95 50.27
CA VAL A 677 -17.23 41.73 50.34
C VAL A 677 -16.02 41.00 50.97
N GLY A 678 -14.76 41.03 50.51
CA GLY A 678 -13.97 41.74 49.50
C GLY A 678 -12.48 41.66 49.95
N TYR A 679 -11.51 41.63 49.02
CA TYR A 679 -10.16 42.28 49.07
C TYR A 679 -9.14 41.64 48.10
N ALA A 680 -8.40 42.55 47.45
CA ALA A 680 -7.03 42.47 46.94
C ALA A 680 -6.74 41.67 45.66
N THR A 681 -6.74 42.44 44.57
CA THR A 681 -6.08 42.22 43.28
C THR A 681 -4.55 42.20 43.39
N ALA A 682 -3.90 41.22 42.75
CA ALA A 682 -2.52 41.31 42.27
C ALA A 682 -2.52 41.02 40.76
N ALA A 683 -2.04 41.99 39.97
CA ALA A 683 -2.07 41.99 38.51
C ALA A 683 -0.89 41.22 37.89
N PRO A 684 -1.08 40.49 36.77
CA PRO A 684 0.01 40.11 35.88
C PRO A 684 0.37 41.27 34.91
N PRO A 685 1.62 41.36 34.43
CA PRO A 685 2.06 42.48 33.61
C PRO A 685 1.50 42.40 32.18
N ARG A 686 1.10 43.57 31.67
CA ARG A 686 0.65 43.83 30.30
C ARG A 686 1.80 43.70 29.29
N PRO A 687 1.54 43.24 28.06
CA PRO A 687 2.21 43.76 26.87
C PRO A 687 1.38 44.92 26.27
N GLN A 688 2.08 46.01 25.95
CA GLN A 688 1.57 47.19 25.24
C GLN A 688 1.91 47.12 23.73
N PRO A 689 1.35 48.00 22.88
CA PRO A 689 0.66 47.58 21.66
C PRO A 689 1.31 48.07 20.35
N GLY A 690 0.78 47.54 19.24
CA GLY A 690 0.74 48.23 17.94
C GLY A 690 1.61 47.59 16.87
N TYR A 691 1.01 47.02 15.83
CA TYR A 691 0.60 47.75 14.62
C TYR A 691 -0.07 46.76 13.66
N GLY A 692 -1.09 47.23 12.95
CA GLY A 692 -1.87 46.42 12.01
C GLY A 692 -1.12 46.08 10.72
N GLY A 693 -1.65 45.10 9.98
CA GLY A 693 -1.24 44.86 8.60
C GLY A 693 -1.56 43.46 8.07
N GLY A 694 -2.58 43.40 7.22
CA GLY A 694 -2.62 42.61 5.99
C GLY A 694 -2.26 41.11 6.02
N TYR A 695 -3.29 40.28 5.86
CA TYR A 695 -3.14 38.88 5.45
C TYR A 695 -2.43 38.78 4.10
N SER A 696 -1.28 38.10 4.05
CA SER A 696 -0.64 37.68 2.79
C SER A 696 -0.06 36.26 2.91
N LEU A 697 -0.26 35.50 1.83
CA LEU A 697 -0.28 34.04 1.72
C LEU A 697 1.08 33.43 1.29
N TRP A 698 2.22 34.11 1.49
CA TRP A 698 3.52 33.63 1.01
C TRP A 698 4.64 33.97 1.98
N GLY A 699 5.27 32.95 2.59
CA GLY A 699 6.31 33.18 3.59
C GLY A 699 7.07 31.95 4.06
N TRP A 700 7.68 31.19 3.15
CA TRP A 700 8.73 30.21 3.50
C TRP A 700 9.94 30.40 2.60
N LEU A 701 10.87 31.26 3.02
CA LEU A 701 12.29 31.29 2.66
C LEU A 701 12.95 32.49 3.36
N ARG A 702 13.35 32.32 4.63
CA ARG A 702 14.47 33.08 5.22
C ARG A 702 15.29 32.19 6.13
N SER A 703 16.50 31.91 5.66
CA SER A 703 17.66 31.51 6.44
C SER A 703 18.09 32.64 7.37
N PRO A 704 18.81 32.33 8.46
CA PRO A 704 19.93 33.14 8.88
C PRO A 704 21.24 32.36 8.68
N GLY A 705 22.12 32.88 7.82
CA GLY A 705 23.57 32.70 8.00
C GLY A 705 24.03 33.51 9.21
N GLY A 706 25.19 33.27 9.82
CA GLY A 706 26.29 32.37 9.49
C GLY A 706 27.46 32.74 10.41
N SER A 707 28.63 32.16 10.09
CA SER A 707 29.96 32.40 10.70
C SER A 707 30.16 31.73 12.07
N THR A 708 31.22 30.97 12.36
CA THR A 708 32.59 30.83 11.84
C THR A 708 33.12 29.48 12.35
N GLY A 709 33.75 28.63 11.53
CA GLY A 709 35.21 28.50 11.48
C GLY A 709 35.75 27.38 12.39
N GLY A 710 36.38 26.33 11.84
CA GLY A 710 37.10 25.35 12.66
C GLY A 710 37.39 23.99 12.01
N LEU A 711 38.59 23.89 11.45
CA LEU A 711 39.24 22.73 10.84
C LEU A 711 39.59 21.58 11.84
N PHE A 712 39.66 20.35 11.31
CA PHE A 712 40.43 19.16 11.75
C PHE A 712 40.26 18.54 13.15
N GLY A 713 40.21 17.21 13.17
CA GLY A 713 40.87 16.39 14.20
C GLY A 713 40.00 15.32 14.85
N MET A 714 40.06 14.10 14.33
CA MET A 714 39.99 12.92 15.22
C MET A 714 41.21 12.94 16.14
N PRO A 715 41.04 12.52 17.41
CA PRO A 715 41.93 11.48 17.88
C PRO A 715 41.21 10.36 18.62
N VAL A 716 41.79 9.18 18.40
CA VAL A 716 41.64 7.97 19.21
C VAL A 716 42.39 8.14 20.52
N GLY A 717 41.79 7.69 21.63
CA GLY A 717 42.52 7.11 22.76
C GLY A 717 42.33 7.79 24.12
N GLY A 718 42.02 6.98 25.14
CA GLY A 718 42.60 7.18 26.47
C GLY A 718 41.64 7.22 27.66
N ARG A 719 41.47 6.04 28.28
CA ARG A 719 41.33 5.78 29.73
C ARG A 719 40.58 6.79 30.62
N GLY A 720 39.46 6.29 31.15
CA GLY A 720 39.36 6.02 32.59
C GLY A 720 38.63 7.07 33.42
N TYR A 721 37.39 6.78 33.79
CA TYR A 721 36.94 7.00 35.17
C TYR A 721 35.92 5.92 35.55
N ARG A 722 36.20 5.35 36.72
CA ARG A 722 35.50 4.28 37.42
C ARG A 722 34.56 4.96 38.41
N GLY A 723 33.28 4.59 38.45
CA GLY A 723 32.35 5.09 39.46
C GLY A 723 30.90 4.74 39.15
N ASP A 724 30.36 3.80 39.93
CA ASP A 724 28.95 3.62 40.27
C ASP A 724 27.97 3.14 39.18
N ARG A 725 27.96 1.81 38.99
CA ARG A 725 26.77 1.09 38.55
C ARG A 725 26.01 0.61 39.79
N PRO A 726 24.74 1.00 40.01
CA PRO A 726 23.87 0.24 40.90
C PRO A 726 23.61 -1.14 40.29
N GLN A 727 23.93 -2.17 41.07
CA GLN A 727 23.55 -3.56 40.80
C GLN A 727 22.02 -3.66 40.88
N TYR A 728 21.37 -3.97 39.77
CA TYR A 728 19.99 -4.42 39.76
C TYR A 728 19.96 -5.94 39.97
N PRO A 729 19.07 -6.47 40.82
CA PRO A 729 18.76 -7.90 40.81
C PRO A 729 18.02 -8.27 39.52
N PRO A 730 18.21 -9.48 38.98
CA PRO A 730 17.45 -9.93 37.82
C PRO A 730 15.96 -10.04 38.18
N PRO A 731 15.03 -9.69 37.25
CA PRO A 731 13.61 -9.93 37.46
C PRO A 731 13.34 -11.44 37.50
N ALA A 732 12.56 -11.85 38.49
CA ALA A 732 12.08 -13.21 38.65
C ALA A 732 11.30 -13.64 37.39
N VAL A 733 11.90 -14.54 36.63
CA VAL A 733 11.25 -15.28 35.55
C VAL A 733 10.41 -16.38 36.22
N LEU A 734 9.11 -16.15 36.39
CA LEU A 734 8.15 -17.23 36.62
C LEU A 734 7.83 -17.88 35.27
N SER A 735 8.73 -18.73 34.81
CA SER A 735 8.42 -19.78 33.85
C SER A 735 7.72 -20.93 34.59
N PRO A 736 6.58 -21.46 34.12
CA PRO A 736 6.10 -22.74 34.60
C PRO A 736 7.05 -23.85 34.11
N PRO A 737 7.26 -24.93 34.90
CA PRO A 737 8.18 -25.98 34.53
C PRO A 737 7.62 -26.78 33.35
N TYR A 738 8.36 -26.79 32.23
CA TYR A 738 8.29 -27.88 31.27
C TYR A 738 8.95 -29.08 31.93
N SER A 739 8.16 -30.06 32.35
CA SER A 739 8.67 -31.38 32.69
C SER A 739 8.82 -32.20 31.41
N ASP A 740 10.05 -32.48 31.04
CA ASP A 740 10.38 -33.61 30.18
C ASP A 740 10.04 -34.91 30.93
N GLN A 741 8.88 -35.50 30.65
CA GLN A 741 8.64 -36.92 30.91
C GLN A 741 8.32 -37.65 29.60
N PRO A 742 9.00 -38.76 29.29
CA PRO A 742 8.63 -39.60 28.17
C PRO A 742 7.30 -40.30 28.47
N PHE A 743 6.34 -40.15 27.55
CA PHE A 743 5.08 -40.89 27.55
C PHE A 743 5.36 -42.40 27.51
N SER A 744 4.95 -43.12 28.55
CA SER A 744 4.82 -44.57 28.52
C SER A 744 3.47 -44.93 27.88
N LEU A 745 3.52 -45.55 26.70
CA LEU A 745 2.37 -46.14 26.03
C LEU A 745 1.82 -47.28 26.89
N ARG A 746 0.67 -47.06 27.53
CA ARG A 746 -0.11 -48.11 28.18
C ARG A 746 -0.94 -48.82 27.10
N GLN A 747 -0.64 -50.09 26.83
CA GLN A 747 -1.46 -50.96 25.98
C GLN A 747 -2.87 -51.14 26.56
N PRO A 748 -3.91 -51.22 25.72
CA PRO A 748 -5.23 -51.62 26.19
C PRO A 748 -5.27 -53.13 26.45
N SER A 749 -5.52 -53.51 27.69
CA SER A 749 -5.89 -54.87 28.09
C SER A 749 -7.22 -55.24 27.43
N GLY A 750 -7.19 -56.24 26.55
CA GLY A 750 -8.38 -56.86 25.99
C GLY A 750 -9.13 -57.69 27.04
N PRO A 751 -10.46 -57.88 26.90
CA PRO A 751 -11.22 -58.72 27.79
C PRO A 751 -10.96 -60.19 27.47
N GLY A 752 -10.59 -60.95 28.50
CA GLY A 752 -10.54 -62.40 28.45
C GLY A 752 -11.94 -62.97 28.25
N GLY A 753 -12.07 -63.84 27.25
CA GLY A 753 -13.17 -64.77 27.10
C GLY A 753 -12.57 -66.14 26.79
N GLY A 754 -12.55 -67.01 27.80
CA GLY A 754 -12.31 -68.43 27.60
C GLY A 754 -13.61 -69.14 27.24
N LEU A 755 -13.53 -70.11 26.33
CA LEU A 755 -14.15 -71.44 26.40
C LEU A 755 -13.91 -72.18 25.07
N SER A 756 -13.63 -73.48 25.20
CA SER A 756 -13.24 -74.53 24.23
C SER A 756 -11.85 -74.46 23.63
#